data_AF-A0A7W0MKG8-F1
#
_entry.id   AF-A0A7W0MKG8-F1
#
_cell.length_a   1.000
_cell.length_b   1.000
_cell.length_c   1.000
_cell.angle_alpha   90.00
_cell.angle_beta   90.00
_cell.angle_gamma   90.00
#
_symmetry.space_group_name_H-M   'P 1'
#
loop_
_entity.id
_entity.type
_entity.pdbx_description
1 polymer ?
#
loop_
_entity_poly.entity_id
_entity_poly.type
_entity_poly.pdbx_seq_one_letter_code
_entity_poly.pdbx_strand_id
1 'polypeptide(L)'
;MNFQLRSEFRPQGDQPQAIEALVRGLDEGAKDQVLLGITGSGKTFSVASVIDRTQRPTLVIAHNKTLAAQLYQEFKNFFPENAVEYFVSYYDYYQPEAYVPASDTYIEKEATVNEEIDRLRLSATRALFERRDVIVVASVSCIYGLGDPDAYYNMLLFVEPGMQITRDALLQKLVELQYERSDIEFDRGSFRVRGDVIEIFPSYQEQAYRIELWGDVIDSISTIDPLLGEVLHKHTTRLPIYPKTHYVMSKPTIKRAIKTIREELEWWEPKLIQEGKLIEAQRLHQRTMYDLEMIKEMGFCRGIENYSRHLTGKEPGSPPPTLLDYLQRDTIVVIDESHQTVPQVRGMFNGDQSRKRTLVEYGFRLPSAMDNRPLNFAEFEKRVGQVIYVSATPGPYELTKAGGEFIEQIIRPTGLTDPEVEVRPVKGQIDDLLEECRLRAERNERVLVTTLTKKMSEDLTEYFAEVGVRVRYLHSDIETLERIKILRDLRRGEFDVLVGINLLREGLDLPEVSLVAILDADKEGFLRSESSLIQTMGRAARNVNGRALLYADRSTDSMKRAIGETDRRRAIQQDYNREHGITPQTIIKSIDSTLVTAYEADYFKVPLDLEAFEEYSRDKIDQTIARLEAEMRHAAKAMEFERAAELRDRLKYLRERELTMR
;
A
#
# COMPACT_ATOMS: atom_id res chain seq x y z
N MET A 1 11.75 -23.57 7.53
CA MET A 1 12.33 -22.24 7.83
C MET A 1 11.41 -21.61 8.86
N ASN A 2 11.98 -20.98 9.88
CA ASN A 2 11.25 -20.41 11.02
C ASN A 2 11.42 -18.89 11.00
N PHE A 3 10.40 -18.15 11.45
CA PHE A 3 10.52 -16.72 11.75
C PHE A 3 11.59 -16.49 12.82
N GLN A 4 12.37 -15.44 12.63
CA GLN A 4 13.42 -15.00 13.54
C GLN A 4 13.27 -13.51 13.82
N LEU A 5 12.58 -13.17 14.90
CA LEU A 5 12.45 -11.78 15.34
C LEU A 5 13.81 -11.22 15.80
N ARG A 6 14.33 -10.25 15.06
CA ARG A 6 15.49 -9.43 15.41
C ARG A 6 15.01 -8.08 15.93
N SER A 7 15.30 -7.79 17.20
CA SER A 7 15.01 -6.49 17.79
C SER A 7 15.92 -6.20 18.97
N GLU A 8 16.27 -4.94 19.15
CA GLU A 8 16.88 -4.45 20.39
C GLU A 8 15.84 -4.28 21.51
N PHE A 9 14.55 -4.25 21.14
CA PHE A 9 13.45 -4.10 22.07
C PHE A 9 13.07 -5.43 22.71
N ARG A 10 12.65 -5.36 23.98
CA ARG A 10 11.96 -6.46 24.67
C ARG A 10 10.52 -6.02 24.95
N PRO A 11 9.54 -6.94 24.98
CA PRO A 11 8.18 -6.60 25.37
C PRO A 11 8.14 -5.84 26.71
N GLN A 12 7.52 -4.66 26.71
CA GLN A 12 7.42 -3.76 27.86
C GLN A 12 5.98 -3.30 28.07
N GLY A 13 5.67 -2.72 29.23
CA GLY A 13 4.32 -2.27 29.55
C GLY A 13 3.36 -3.45 29.60
N ASP A 14 2.25 -3.32 28.89
CA ASP A 14 1.22 -4.33 28.72
C ASP A 14 1.38 -5.21 27.47
N GLN A 15 2.44 -4.98 26.68
CA GLN A 15 2.77 -5.84 25.52
C GLN A 15 2.91 -7.32 25.89
N PRO A 16 3.57 -7.72 27.01
CA PRO A 16 3.70 -9.14 27.35
C PRO A 16 2.34 -9.83 27.54
N GLN A 17 1.39 -9.20 28.26
CA GLN A 17 0.06 -9.77 28.45
C GLN A 17 -0.72 -9.77 27.13
N ALA A 18 -0.62 -8.71 26.32
CA ALA A 18 -1.30 -8.63 25.05
C ALA A 18 -0.83 -9.70 24.05
N ILE A 19 0.49 -9.91 23.94
CA ILE A 19 1.08 -10.96 23.11
C ILE A 19 0.63 -12.34 23.58
N GLU A 20 0.67 -12.59 24.89
CA GLU A 20 0.26 -13.89 25.46
C GLU A 20 -1.23 -14.18 25.20
N ALA A 21 -2.10 -13.18 25.38
CA ALA A 21 -3.53 -13.32 25.12
C ALA A 21 -3.82 -13.58 23.64
N LEU A 22 -3.15 -12.87 22.73
CA LEU A 22 -3.29 -13.07 21.28
C LEU A 22 -2.84 -14.46 20.85
N VAL A 23 -1.68 -14.92 21.32
CA VAL A 23 -1.14 -16.26 21.03
C VAL A 23 -2.07 -17.33 21.56
N ARG A 24 -2.50 -17.22 22.83
CA ARG A 24 -3.45 -18.17 23.43
C ARG A 24 -4.75 -18.24 22.64
N GLY A 25 -5.33 -17.09 22.27
CA GLY A 25 -6.55 -17.07 21.47
C GLY A 25 -6.37 -17.73 20.10
N LEU A 26 -5.19 -17.56 19.48
CA LEU A 26 -4.89 -18.23 18.22
C LEU A 26 -4.79 -19.75 18.40
N ASP A 27 -4.12 -20.22 19.45
CA ASP A 27 -3.92 -21.64 19.77
C ASP A 27 -5.24 -22.34 20.17
N GLU A 28 -6.13 -21.61 20.85
CA GLU A 28 -7.49 -22.07 21.21
C GLU A 28 -8.45 -22.06 20.01
N GLY A 29 -8.01 -21.56 18.85
CA GLY A 29 -8.80 -21.54 17.61
C GLY A 29 -9.78 -20.37 17.51
N ALA A 30 -9.60 -19.30 18.28
CA ALA A 30 -10.39 -18.08 18.15
C ALA A 30 -10.24 -17.53 16.72
N LYS A 31 -11.38 -17.33 16.04
CA LYS A 31 -11.39 -16.82 14.67
C LYS A 31 -11.12 -15.33 14.58
N ASP A 32 -11.60 -14.57 15.54
CA ASP A 32 -11.60 -13.12 15.52
C ASP A 32 -11.08 -12.61 16.87
N GLN A 33 -10.01 -11.83 16.86
CA GLN A 33 -9.44 -11.21 18.06
C GLN A 33 -9.20 -9.73 17.81
N VAL A 34 -9.42 -8.90 18.83
CA VAL A 34 -9.22 -7.44 18.75
C VAL A 34 -8.08 -7.04 19.67
N LEU A 35 -7.02 -6.47 19.09
CA LEU A 35 -5.99 -5.74 19.82
C LEU A 35 -6.38 -4.26 19.87
N LEU A 36 -6.93 -3.83 21.01
CA LEU A 36 -7.18 -2.42 21.32
C LEU A 36 -5.86 -1.77 21.73
N GLY A 37 -5.05 -1.44 20.74
CA GLY A 37 -3.75 -0.81 20.92
C GLY A 37 -3.79 0.68 20.62
N ILE A 38 -3.29 1.51 21.54
CA ILE A 38 -3.22 2.96 21.31
C ILE A 38 -2.02 3.37 20.45
N THR A 39 -2.03 4.60 19.97
CA THR A 39 -0.88 5.15 19.23
C THR A 39 0.35 5.21 20.13
N GLY A 40 1.43 4.59 19.66
CA GLY A 40 2.71 4.57 20.37
C GLY A 40 2.90 3.49 21.41
N SER A 41 1.94 2.57 21.58
CA SER A 41 2.14 1.41 22.44
C SER A 41 2.96 0.28 21.81
N GLY A 42 3.41 0.43 20.55
CA GLY A 42 4.23 -0.56 19.86
C GLY A 42 3.45 -1.75 19.27
N LYS A 43 2.26 -1.48 18.70
CA LYS A 43 1.36 -2.49 18.11
C LYS A 43 2.06 -3.41 17.10
N THR A 44 2.85 -2.84 16.19
CA THR A 44 3.59 -3.63 15.18
C THR A 44 4.55 -4.63 15.83
N PHE A 45 5.23 -4.22 16.90
CA PHE A 45 6.15 -5.10 17.64
C PHE A 45 5.41 -6.23 18.37
N SER A 46 4.24 -5.95 18.94
CA SER A 46 3.38 -6.99 19.53
C SER A 46 2.93 -7.99 18.47
N VAL A 47 2.48 -7.52 17.30
CA VAL A 47 2.13 -8.40 16.17
C VAL A 47 3.34 -9.21 15.70
N ALA A 48 4.51 -8.60 15.54
CA ALA A 48 5.75 -9.31 15.18
C ALA A 48 6.08 -10.41 16.21
N SER A 49 5.92 -10.13 17.50
CA SER A 49 6.11 -11.12 18.56
C SER A 49 5.10 -12.28 18.49
N VAL A 50 3.85 -12.01 18.10
CA VAL A 50 2.85 -13.05 17.84
C VAL A 50 3.25 -13.92 16.64
N ILE A 51 3.73 -13.32 15.55
CA ILE A 51 4.21 -14.05 14.37
C ILE A 51 5.38 -14.96 14.73
N ASP A 52 6.36 -14.44 15.47
CA ASP A 52 7.54 -15.19 15.92
C ASP A 52 7.17 -16.34 16.88
N ARG A 53 6.16 -16.18 17.73
CA ARG A 53 5.71 -17.27 18.63
C ARG A 53 4.89 -18.33 17.92
N THR A 54 4.01 -17.92 17.00
CA THR A 54 3.09 -18.83 16.31
C THR A 54 3.73 -19.53 15.12
N GLN A 55 4.78 -18.94 14.54
CA GLN A 55 5.52 -19.50 13.41
C GLN A 55 4.65 -19.75 12.17
N ARG A 56 3.66 -18.88 11.93
CA ARG A 56 2.65 -19.00 10.87
C ARG A 56 2.78 -17.89 9.83
N PRO A 57 2.56 -18.19 8.52
CA PRO A 57 2.49 -17.15 7.50
C PRO A 57 1.49 -16.08 7.90
N THR A 58 1.77 -14.82 7.56
CA THR A 58 0.91 -13.71 7.97
C THR A 58 0.64 -12.75 6.82
N LEU A 59 -0.63 -12.39 6.62
CA LEU A 59 -1.05 -11.31 5.73
C LEU A 59 -1.41 -10.09 6.59
N VAL A 60 -0.74 -8.97 6.39
CA VAL A 60 -1.05 -7.69 7.04
C VAL A 60 -1.75 -6.78 6.04
N ILE A 61 -2.97 -6.35 6.33
CA ILE A 61 -3.77 -5.49 5.45
C ILE A 61 -3.81 -4.08 6.03
N ALA A 62 -3.39 -3.10 5.22
CA ALA A 62 -3.45 -1.67 5.55
C ALA A 62 -4.36 -0.91 4.58
N HIS A 63 -5.01 0.16 5.06
CA HIS A 63 -5.99 0.92 4.26
C HIS A 63 -5.37 1.91 3.26
N ASN A 64 -4.06 2.17 3.33
CA ASN A 64 -3.37 3.08 2.42
C ASN A 64 -1.92 2.62 2.13
N LYS A 65 -1.35 3.07 1.01
CA LYS A 65 -0.01 2.66 0.55
C LYS A 65 1.10 3.12 1.51
N THR A 66 0.99 4.33 2.07
CA THR A 66 1.98 4.90 2.99
C THR A 66 2.16 4.05 4.24
N LEU A 67 1.06 3.66 4.89
CA LEU A 67 1.06 2.82 6.07
C LEU A 67 1.51 1.39 5.72
N ALA A 68 1.09 0.86 4.56
CA ALA A 68 1.59 -0.43 4.08
C ALA A 68 3.12 -0.42 3.92
N ALA A 69 3.69 0.64 3.34
CA ALA A 69 5.13 0.79 3.17
C ALA A 69 5.85 0.92 4.52
N GLN A 70 5.30 1.69 5.48
CA GLN A 70 5.83 1.78 6.84
C GLN A 70 5.88 0.41 7.52
N LEU A 71 4.77 -0.32 7.51
CA LEU A 71 4.68 -1.66 8.08
C LEU A 71 5.64 -2.63 7.37
N TYR A 72 5.74 -2.58 6.05
CA TYR A 72 6.69 -3.39 5.28
C TYR A 72 8.14 -3.17 5.74
N GLN A 73 8.56 -1.91 5.92
CA GLN A 73 9.90 -1.60 6.42
C GLN A 73 10.09 -2.03 7.88
N GLU A 74 9.11 -1.80 8.75
CA GLU A 74 9.15 -2.25 10.15
C GLU A 74 9.30 -3.78 10.23
N PHE A 75 8.48 -4.53 9.50
CA PHE A 75 8.57 -5.99 9.45
C PHE A 75 9.88 -6.48 8.83
N LYS A 76 10.41 -5.79 7.82
CA LYS A 76 11.71 -6.15 7.21
C LYS A 76 12.87 -5.96 8.19
N ASN A 77 12.82 -4.92 9.02
CA ASN A 77 13.78 -4.72 10.10
C ASN A 77 13.62 -5.76 11.22
N PHE A 78 12.38 -6.14 11.54
CA PHE A 78 12.10 -7.17 12.54
C PHE A 78 12.46 -8.59 12.05
N PHE A 79 12.36 -8.87 10.76
CA PHE A 79 12.57 -10.21 10.19
C PHE A 79 13.52 -10.17 8.98
N PRO A 80 14.79 -9.76 9.16
CA PRO A 80 15.73 -9.57 8.05
C PRO A 80 16.13 -10.87 7.33
N GLU A 81 15.94 -12.02 7.98
CA GLU A 81 16.27 -13.35 7.44
C GLU A 81 15.06 -14.08 6.83
N ASN A 82 13.85 -13.54 6.97
CA ASN A 82 12.60 -14.14 6.49
C ASN A 82 12.05 -13.38 5.27
N ALA A 83 11.06 -13.96 4.59
CA ALA A 83 10.45 -13.36 3.42
C ALA A 83 9.39 -12.32 3.84
N VAL A 84 9.81 -11.06 3.96
CA VAL A 84 8.89 -9.93 4.12
C VAL A 84 8.62 -9.34 2.74
N GLU A 85 7.37 -9.34 2.33
CA GLU A 85 6.93 -9.06 0.95
C GLU A 85 5.91 -7.92 0.93
N TYR A 86 5.83 -7.22 -0.20
CA TYR A 86 4.98 -6.04 -0.38
C TYR A 86 3.98 -6.24 -1.52
N PHE A 87 2.68 -6.06 -1.25
CA PHE A 87 1.61 -6.31 -2.22
C PHE A 87 0.59 -5.18 -2.26
N VAL A 88 0.88 -4.14 -3.07
CA VAL A 88 -0.02 -3.02 -3.32
C VAL A 88 -0.35 -2.90 -4.80
N SER A 89 -1.21 -1.95 -5.16
CA SER A 89 -1.44 -1.62 -6.57
C SER A 89 -0.13 -1.15 -7.22
N TYR A 90 0.31 -1.87 -8.25
CA TYR A 90 1.41 -1.52 -9.14
C TYR A 90 1.16 -0.34 -10.07
N TYR A 91 0.02 0.36 -9.94
CA TYR A 91 -0.21 1.58 -10.71
C TYR A 91 0.24 2.80 -9.89
N ASP A 92 1.10 3.62 -10.50
CA ASP A 92 1.45 4.97 -10.00
C ASP A 92 0.29 5.93 -10.28
N TYR A 93 -0.23 5.87 -11.50
CA TYR A 93 -1.45 6.53 -11.93
C TYR A 93 -2.43 5.50 -12.45
N TYR A 94 -3.70 5.62 -12.06
CA TYR A 94 -4.76 4.74 -12.54
C TYR A 94 -6.07 5.52 -12.70
N GLN A 95 -6.52 5.64 -13.94
CA GLN A 95 -7.84 6.08 -14.30
C GLN A 95 -8.63 4.86 -14.80
N PRO A 96 -9.70 4.45 -14.09
CA PRO A 96 -10.51 3.33 -14.54
C PRO A 96 -11.31 3.70 -15.79
N GLU A 97 -11.58 2.70 -16.62
CA GLU A 97 -12.59 2.81 -17.68
C GLU A 97 -13.94 3.19 -17.07
N ALA A 98 -14.59 4.23 -17.59
CA ALA A 98 -15.89 4.67 -17.09
C ALA A 98 -16.70 5.33 -18.20
N TYR A 99 -18.01 5.38 -18.01
CA TYR A 99 -18.90 6.11 -18.89
C TYR A 99 -19.80 7.00 -18.02
N VAL A 100 -19.91 8.28 -18.39
CA VAL A 100 -20.73 9.28 -17.69
C VAL A 100 -21.94 9.61 -18.57
N PRO A 101 -23.12 9.03 -18.29
CA PRO A 101 -24.28 9.18 -19.17
C PRO A 101 -24.77 10.62 -19.31
N ALA A 102 -24.64 11.42 -18.24
CA ALA A 102 -25.12 12.80 -18.23
C ALA A 102 -24.39 13.71 -19.23
N SER A 103 -23.14 13.39 -19.58
CA SER A 103 -22.31 14.16 -20.51
C SER A 103 -21.93 13.36 -21.77
N ASP A 104 -22.49 12.16 -21.97
CA ASP A 104 -22.13 11.21 -23.03
C ASP A 104 -20.61 11.05 -23.20
N THR A 105 -19.90 10.99 -22.06
CA THR A 105 -18.43 10.98 -22.05
C THR A 105 -17.93 9.59 -21.69
N TYR A 106 -17.24 8.95 -22.64
CA TYR A 106 -16.46 7.74 -22.39
C TYR A 106 -15.05 8.12 -21.94
N ILE A 107 -14.64 7.54 -20.82
CA ILE A 107 -13.33 7.73 -20.21
C ILE A 107 -12.52 6.47 -20.45
N GLU A 108 -11.44 6.59 -21.20
CA GLU A 108 -10.52 5.48 -21.44
C GLU A 108 -9.74 5.10 -20.18
N LYS A 109 -9.35 3.81 -20.11
CA LYS A 109 -8.44 3.34 -19.07
C LYS A 109 -7.04 3.87 -19.36
N GLU A 110 -6.56 4.76 -18.52
CA GLU A 110 -5.17 5.22 -18.53
C GLU A 110 -4.47 4.75 -17.25
N ALA A 111 -3.29 4.18 -17.40
CA ALA A 111 -2.54 3.70 -16.25
C ALA A 111 -1.05 3.67 -16.53
N THR A 112 -0.28 4.04 -15.51
CA THR A 112 1.19 3.93 -15.52
C THR A 112 1.58 2.85 -14.52
N VAL A 113 2.26 1.81 -15.01
CA VAL A 113 2.70 0.69 -14.18
C VAL A 113 4.08 1.00 -13.61
N ASN A 114 4.22 0.78 -12.31
CA ASN A 114 5.47 0.80 -11.58
C ASN A 114 6.08 -0.61 -11.60
N GLU A 115 7.15 -0.78 -12.38
CA GLU A 115 7.80 -2.08 -12.57
C GLU A 115 8.35 -2.67 -11.27
N GLU A 116 8.79 -1.82 -10.33
CA GLU A 116 9.35 -2.28 -9.06
C GLU A 116 8.25 -2.81 -8.12
N ILE A 117 7.08 -2.17 -8.10
CA ILE A 117 5.91 -2.70 -7.37
C ILE A 117 5.41 -3.99 -8.05
N ASP A 118 5.38 -4.08 -9.38
CA ASP A 118 4.99 -5.32 -10.07
C ASP A 118 5.92 -6.49 -9.70
N ARG A 119 7.23 -6.23 -9.68
CA ARG A 119 8.22 -7.19 -9.19
C ARG A 119 7.94 -7.63 -7.76
N LEU A 120 7.67 -6.70 -6.84
CA LEU A 120 7.38 -7.02 -5.44
C LEU A 120 6.10 -7.88 -5.31
N ARG A 121 5.08 -7.62 -6.14
CA ARG A 121 3.87 -8.47 -6.19
C ARG A 121 4.18 -9.89 -6.65
N LEU A 122 4.99 -10.04 -7.68
CA LEU A 122 5.40 -11.36 -8.17
C LEU A 122 6.28 -12.08 -7.12
N SER A 123 7.19 -11.36 -6.47
CA SER A 123 8.01 -11.85 -5.34
C SER A 123 7.12 -12.39 -4.23
N ALA A 124 6.08 -11.65 -3.82
CA ALA A 124 5.14 -12.07 -2.79
C ALA A 124 4.45 -13.40 -3.11
N THR A 125 3.93 -13.54 -4.33
CA THR A 125 3.23 -14.77 -4.76
C THR A 125 4.18 -15.97 -4.93
N ARG A 126 5.44 -15.72 -5.29
CA ARG A 126 6.49 -16.74 -5.30
C ARG A 126 6.84 -17.17 -3.89
N ALA A 127 7.07 -16.23 -2.98
CA ALA A 127 7.45 -16.51 -1.60
C ALA A 127 6.40 -17.37 -0.88
N LEU A 128 5.11 -17.06 -1.07
CA LEU A 128 3.99 -17.85 -0.53
C LEU A 128 3.99 -19.32 -0.97
N PHE A 129 4.58 -19.62 -2.13
CA PHE A 129 4.71 -20.97 -2.66
C PHE A 129 5.98 -21.68 -2.18
N GLU A 130 7.11 -20.97 -2.18
CA GLU A 130 8.42 -21.56 -1.88
C GLU A 130 8.69 -21.72 -0.38
N ARG A 131 8.06 -20.89 0.45
CA ARG A 131 8.41 -20.73 1.87
C ARG A 131 7.17 -20.63 2.76
N ARG A 132 7.38 -20.83 4.06
CA ARG A 132 6.34 -20.68 5.10
C ARG A 132 6.57 -19.47 5.99
N ASP A 133 7.82 -19.05 6.16
CA ASP A 133 8.22 -17.87 6.91
C ASP A 133 8.02 -16.59 6.08
N VAL A 134 6.77 -16.35 5.68
CA VAL A 134 6.35 -15.25 4.80
C VAL A 134 5.41 -14.29 5.53
N ILE A 135 5.75 -13.00 5.49
CA ILE A 135 4.86 -11.90 5.88
C ILE A 135 4.57 -11.09 4.63
N VAL A 136 3.30 -11.01 4.22
CA VAL A 136 2.90 -10.14 3.12
C VAL A 136 2.20 -8.91 3.68
N VAL A 137 2.77 -7.73 3.44
CA VAL A 137 2.11 -6.46 3.76
C VAL A 137 1.39 -5.96 2.52
N ALA A 138 0.07 -5.85 2.59
CA ALA A 138 -0.79 -5.57 1.45
C ALA A 138 -1.74 -4.40 1.68
N SER A 139 -2.12 -3.74 0.59
CA SER A 139 -3.31 -2.89 0.59
C SER A 139 -4.56 -3.72 0.27
N VAL A 140 -5.71 -3.07 0.10
CA VAL A 140 -6.92 -3.72 -0.48
C VAL A 140 -6.67 -4.35 -1.86
N SER A 141 -5.52 -4.15 -2.49
CA SER A 141 -5.13 -4.91 -3.67
C SER A 141 -5.16 -6.44 -3.46
N CYS A 142 -5.00 -6.94 -2.23
CA CYS A 142 -5.09 -8.36 -1.92
C CYS A 142 -6.46 -9.00 -2.24
N ILE A 143 -7.54 -8.20 -2.29
CA ILE A 143 -8.89 -8.68 -2.63
C ILE A 143 -9.25 -8.49 -4.11
N TYR A 144 -8.32 -7.99 -4.93
CA TYR A 144 -8.51 -7.83 -6.37
C TYR A 144 -8.04 -9.07 -7.14
N GLY A 145 -8.57 -9.20 -8.35
CA GLY A 145 -8.24 -10.28 -9.26
C GLY A 145 -6.75 -10.43 -9.52
N LEU A 146 -6.31 -11.68 -9.52
CA LEU A 146 -4.99 -12.17 -9.85
C LEU A 146 -5.15 -13.40 -10.75
N GLY A 147 -4.05 -13.85 -11.34
CA GLY A 147 -3.99 -15.14 -12.01
C GLY A 147 -4.41 -16.29 -11.10
N ASP A 148 -4.97 -17.33 -11.68
CA ASP A 148 -5.26 -18.56 -10.95
C ASP A 148 -3.94 -19.19 -10.44
N PRO A 149 -3.82 -19.49 -9.13
CA PRO A 149 -2.58 -19.99 -8.56
C PRO A 149 -2.17 -21.33 -9.20
N ASP A 150 -3.11 -22.26 -9.37
CA ASP A 150 -2.83 -23.55 -9.98
C ASP A 150 -2.38 -23.39 -11.43
N ALA A 151 -3.04 -22.51 -12.20
CA ALA A 151 -2.59 -22.19 -13.56
C ALA A 151 -1.18 -21.57 -13.59
N TYR A 152 -0.90 -20.63 -12.69
CA TYR A 152 0.39 -19.95 -12.59
C TYR A 152 1.52 -20.93 -12.24
N TYR A 153 1.31 -21.81 -11.24
CA TYR A 153 2.30 -22.79 -10.81
C TYR A 153 2.46 -23.95 -11.78
N ASN A 154 1.40 -24.38 -12.47
CA ASN A 154 1.50 -25.44 -13.48
C ASN A 154 2.30 -25.01 -14.73
N MET A 155 2.51 -23.71 -14.92
CA MET A 155 3.34 -23.19 -16.02
C MET A 155 4.83 -23.11 -15.68
N LEU A 156 5.24 -23.41 -14.44
CA LEU A 156 6.65 -23.35 -14.04
C LEU A 156 7.56 -24.16 -14.96
N LEU A 157 8.65 -23.53 -15.40
CA LEU A 157 9.73 -24.20 -16.08
C LEU A 157 10.80 -24.60 -15.07
N PHE A 158 10.95 -25.89 -14.83
CA PHE A 158 12.06 -26.41 -14.05
C PHE A 158 13.27 -26.68 -14.94
N VAL A 159 14.43 -26.20 -14.52
CA VAL A 159 15.74 -26.47 -15.15
C VAL A 159 16.70 -27.03 -14.11
N GLU A 160 17.54 -27.98 -14.50
CA GLU A 160 18.53 -28.60 -13.62
C GLU A 160 19.81 -28.96 -14.39
N PRO A 161 21.00 -28.90 -13.76
CA PRO A 161 22.22 -29.41 -14.39
C PRO A 161 22.06 -30.89 -14.77
N GLY A 162 22.46 -31.25 -15.99
CA GLY A 162 22.28 -32.57 -16.58
C GLY A 162 20.94 -32.78 -17.31
N MET A 163 20.01 -31.83 -17.26
CA MET A 163 18.73 -31.92 -17.97
C MET A 163 18.94 -31.96 -19.49
N GLN A 164 18.34 -32.95 -20.15
CA GLN A 164 18.36 -33.06 -21.61
C GLN A 164 17.26 -32.18 -22.23
N ILE A 165 17.64 -31.07 -22.84
CA ILE A 165 16.75 -30.13 -23.50
C ILE A 165 17.50 -29.40 -24.62
N THR A 166 16.88 -29.32 -25.80
CA THR A 166 17.45 -28.55 -26.91
C THR A 166 17.31 -27.06 -26.61
N ARG A 167 18.24 -26.27 -27.14
CA ARG A 167 18.20 -24.81 -27.00
C ARG A 167 16.85 -24.23 -27.43
N ASP A 168 16.37 -24.61 -28.63
CA ASP A 168 15.13 -24.05 -29.19
C ASP A 168 13.90 -24.44 -28.37
N ALA A 169 13.87 -25.64 -27.79
CA ALA A 169 12.80 -26.05 -26.87
C ALA A 169 12.80 -25.21 -25.59
N LEU A 170 13.98 -24.90 -25.04
CA LEU A 170 14.10 -24.02 -23.88
C LEU A 170 13.60 -22.60 -24.21
N LEU A 171 13.99 -22.04 -25.36
CA LEU A 171 13.53 -20.71 -25.79
C LEU A 171 12.01 -20.67 -26.00
N GLN A 172 11.43 -21.71 -26.62
CA GLN A 172 9.98 -21.79 -26.81
C GLN A 172 9.24 -21.78 -25.48
N LYS A 173 9.73 -22.51 -24.47
CA LYS A 173 9.13 -22.50 -23.12
C LYS A 173 9.22 -21.13 -22.45
N LEU A 174 10.31 -20.39 -22.64
CA LEU A 174 10.42 -19.02 -22.11
C LEU A 174 9.41 -18.07 -22.75
N VAL A 175 9.18 -18.20 -24.06
CA VAL A 175 8.12 -17.44 -24.76
C VAL A 175 6.73 -17.83 -24.26
N GLU A 176 6.48 -19.12 -23.99
CA GLU A 176 5.22 -19.58 -23.38
C GLU A 176 5.02 -18.98 -21.98
N LEU A 177 6.11 -18.78 -21.22
CA LEU A 177 6.15 -18.05 -19.95
C LEU A 177 6.06 -16.51 -20.10
N GLN A 178 5.84 -16.00 -21.32
CA GLN A 178 5.75 -14.59 -21.69
C GLN A 178 7.05 -13.80 -21.55
N TYR A 179 8.21 -14.45 -21.51
CA TYR A 179 9.47 -13.73 -21.60
C TYR A 179 9.73 -13.27 -23.03
N GLU A 180 10.31 -12.09 -23.16
CA GLU A 180 10.64 -11.50 -24.44
C GLU A 180 12.12 -11.71 -24.77
N ARG A 181 12.41 -12.07 -26.02
CA ARG A 181 13.80 -12.17 -26.46
C ARG A 181 14.33 -10.77 -26.74
N SER A 182 15.37 -10.35 -26.03
CA SER A 182 16.04 -9.06 -26.26
C SER A 182 17.55 -9.24 -26.15
N ASP A 183 18.25 -9.18 -27.28
CA ASP A 183 19.70 -9.35 -27.34
C ASP A 183 20.45 -8.02 -27.08
N ILE A 184 19.75 -6.88 -27.16
CA ILE A 184 20.31 -5.51 -27.00
C ILE A 184 20.08 -4.99 -25.57
N GLU A 185 18.82 -4.92 -25.15
CA GLU A 185 18.42 -4.41 -23.83
C GLU A 185 18.05 -5.59 -22.92
N PHE A 186 18.91 -5.91 -21.96
CA PHE A 186 18.70 -7.04 -21.04
C PHE A 186 18.01 -6.57 -19.76
N ASP A 187 16.70 -6.41 -19.85
CA ASP A 187 15.84 -5.92 -18.77
C ASP A 187 14.98 -7.03 -18.18
N ARG A 188 14.29 -6.74 -17.06
CA ARG A 188 13.41 -7.69 -16.37
C ARG A 188 12.33 -8.24 -17.30
N GLY A 189 12.05 -9.54 -17.19
CA GLY A 189 11.08 -10.22 -18.04
C GLY A 189 11.58 -10.49 -19.46
N SER A 190 12.89 -10.37 -19.71
CA SER A 190 13.53 -10.70 -20.98
C SER A 190 14.52 -11.86 -20.84
N PHE A 191 14.90 -12.44 -21.97
CA PHE A 191 16.04 -13.34 -22.09
C PHE A 191 16.89 -13.00 -23.31
N ARG A 192 18.17 -13.34 -23.26
CA ARG A 192 19.12 -13.18 -24.37
C ARG A 192 19.92 -14.44 -24.61
N VAL A 193 20.44 -14.59 -25.83
CA VAL A 193 21.15 -15.81 -26.25
C VAL A 193 22.53 -15.45 -26.81
N ARG A 194 23.58 -16.06 -26.26
CA ARG A 194 24.97 -15.89 -26.71
C ARG A 194 25.62 -17.26 -26.90
N GLY A 195 25.54 -17.79 -28.12
CA GLY A 195 26.01 -19.14 -28.44
C GLY A 195 25.19 -20.19 -27.69
N ASP A 196 25.86 -20.90 -26.78
CA ASP A 196 25.27 -21.94 -25.92
C ASP A 196 24.86 -21.42 -24.53
N VAL A 197 24.99 -20.10 -24.31
CA VAL A 197 24.61 -19.44 -23.08
C VAL A 197 23.26 -18.74 -23.26
N ILE A 198 22.31 -19.06 -22.40
CA ILE A 198 21.02 -18.37 -22.29
C ILE A 198 21.01 -17.62 -20.96
N GLU A 199 20.80 -16.32 -21.01
CA GLU A 199 20.59 -15.51 -19.81
C GLU A 199 19.15 -15.05 -19.73
N ILE A 200 18.54 -15.19 -18.56
CA ILE A 200 17.13 -14.92 -18.30
C ILE A 200 17.08 -13.93 -17.16
N PHE A 201 16.42 -12.79 -17.34
CA PHE A 201 16.20 -11.83 -16.27
C PHE A 201 14.76 -11.97 -15.76
N PRO A 202 14.53 -12.64 -14.61
CA PRO A 202 13.18 -12.86 -14.12
C PRO A 202 12.50 -11.56 -13.68
N SER A 203 11.18 -11.48 -13.86
CA SER A 203 10.39 -10.30 -13.48
C SER A 203 10.22 -10.11 -11.97
N TYR A 204 10.54 -11.14 -11.17
CA TYR A 204 10.27 -11.21 -9.73
C TYR A 204 11.50 -11.01 -8.83
N GLN A 205 12.71 -10.86 -9.40
CA GLN A 205 13.94 -10.69 -8.62
C GLN A 205 14.97 -9.83 -9.35
N GLU A 206 15.98 -9.36 -8.62
CA GLU A 206 17.01 -8.43 -9.13
C GLU A 206 18.15 -9.12 -9.87
N GLN A 207 18.38 -10.40 -9.61
CA GLN A 207 19.45 -11.18 -10.23
C GLN A 207 18.93 -11.94 -11.45
N ALA A 208 19.79 -12.09 -12.46
CA ALA A 208 19.50 -12.91 -13.63
C ALA A 208 19.98 -14.35 -13.44
N TYR A 209 19.45 -15.27 -14.24
CA TYR A 209 19.94 -16.63 -14.37
C TYR A 209 20.77 -16.76 -15.64
N ARG A 210 21.88 -17.49 -15.56
CA ARG A 210 22.68 -17.95 -16.69
C ARG A 210 22.58 -19.46 -16.78
N ILE A 211 22.12 -19.96 -17.92
CA ILE A 211 22.03 -21.38 -18.26
C ILE A 211 23.02 -21.65 -19.39
N GLU A 212 23.99 -22.51 -19.13
CA GLU A 212 25.02 -22.91 -20.09
C GLU A 212 24.68 -24.30 -20.62
N LEU A 213 24.60 -24.45 -21.94
CA LEU A 213 24.32 -25.71 -22.61
C LEU A 213 25.61 -26.34 -23.15
N TRP A 214 25.65 -27.67 -23.16
CA TRP A 214 26.63 -28.47 -23.90
C TRP A 214 25.88 -29.40 -24.85
N GLY A 215 25.72 -28.96 -26.10
CA GLY A 215 24.79 -29.60 -27.04
C GLY A 215 23.35 -29.46 -26.55
N ASP A 216 22.67 -30.59 -26.33
CA ASP A 216 21.28 -30.65 -25.86
C ASP A 216 21.17 -30.98 -24.36
N VAL A 217 22.18 -30.61 -23.57
CA VAL A 217 22.23 -30.85 -22.12
C VAL A 217 22.57 -29.55 -21.41
N ILE A 218 21.87 -29.25 -20.30
CA ILE A 218 22.26 -28.16 -19.41
C ILE A 218 23.53 -28.56 -18.66
N ASP A 219 24.63 -27.88 -18.91
CA ASP A 219 25.91 -28.11 -18.22
C ASP A 219 25.92 -27.41 -16.85
N SER A 220 25.59 -26.12 -16.83
CA SER A 220 25.64 -25.32 -15.62
C SER A 220 24.49 -24.30 -15.52
N ILE A 221 24.06 -24.01 -14.28
CA ILE A 221 23.06 -23.00 -13.97
C ILE A 221 23.63 -22.09 -12.89
N SER A 222 23.61 -20.78 -13.12
CA SER A 222 24.16 -19.78 -12.20
C SER A 222 23.19 -18.61 -12.01
N THR A 223 23.10 -18.08 -10.80
CA THR A 223 22.58 -16.72 -10.56
C THR A 223 23.70 -15.73 -10.80
N ILE A 224 23.43 -14.68 -11.58
CA ILE A 224 24.39 -13.66 -11.97
C ILE A 224 23.89 -12.26 -11.66
N ASP A 225 24.82 -11.33 -11.48
CA ASP A 225 24.52 -9.91 -11.58
C ASP A 225 24.17 -9.56 -13.05
N PRO A 226 23.00 -8.97 -13.34
CA PRO A 226 22.57 -8.71 -14.73
C PRO A 226 23.41 -7.65 -15.44
N LEU A 227 24.07 -6.76 -14.69
CA LEU A 227 24.90 -5.66 -15.20
C LEU A 227 26.35 -6.10 -15.40
N LEU A 228 26.96 -6.69 -14.36
CA LEU A 228 28.37 -7.09 -14.34
C LEU A 228 28.58 -8.47 -14.98
N GLY A 229 27.56 -9.32 -14.99
CA GLY A 229 27.66 -10.71 -15.43
C GLY A 229 28.44 -11.61 -14.47
N GLU A 230 28.77 -11.12 -13.27
CA GLU A 230 29.46 -11.86 -12.22
C GLU A 230 28.57 -12.99 -11.69
N VAL A 231 29.16 -14.16 -11.46
CA VAL A 231 28.46 -15.31 -10.89
C VAL A 231 28.37 -15.14 -9.37
N LEU A 232 27.15 -14.95 -8.87
CA LEU A 232 26.85 -14.80 -7.45
C LEU A 232 26.68 -16.16 -6.77
N HIS A 233 26.01 -17.10 -7.46
CA HIS A 233 25.70 -18.42 -6.93
C HIS A 233 25.60 -19.44 -8.06
N LYS A 234 26.11 -20.65 -7.86
CA LYS A 234 25.92 -21.78 -8.78
C LYS A 234 24.90 -22.76 -8.22
N HIS A 235 23.88 -23.06 -9.01
CA HIS A 235 22.83 -24.00 -8.64
C HIS A 235 23.29 -25.43 -8.94
N THR A 236 23.27 -26.28 -7.93
CA THR A 236 23.54 -27.72 -8.06
C THR A 236 22.26 -28.56 -8.12
N THR A 237 21.11 -27.92 -7.90
CA THR A 237 19.79 -28.54 -7.85
C THR A 237 18.84 -27.88 -8.83
N ARG A 238 17.66 -28.48 -8.99
CA ARG A 238 16.57 -27.96 -9.80
C ARG A 238 16.18 -26.53 -9.41
N LEU A 239 16.04 -25.66 -10.41
CA LEU A 239 15.67 -24.26 -10.29
C LEU A 239 14.31 -24.03 -11.01
N PRO A 240 13.28 -23.54 -10.31
CA PRO A 240 12.03 -23.09 -10.94
C PRO A 240 12.20 -21.71 -11.59
N ILE A 241 11.69 -21.57 -12.82
CA ILE A 241 11.52 -20.30 -13.53
C ILE A 241 10.03 -20.01 -13.64
N TYR A 242 9.59 -18.96 -12.93
CA TYR A 242 8.20 -18.53 -12.90
C TYR A 242 7.81 -17.70 -14.13
N PRO A 243 6.52 -17.71 -14.53
CA PRO A 243 6.01 -16.85 -15.59
C PRO A 243 6.25 -15.36 -15.33
N LYS A 244 6.44 -14.59 -16.41
CA LYS A 244 6.68 -13.13 -16.35
C LYS A 244 5.57 -12.39 -15.63
N THR A 245 4.32 -12.85 -15.77
CA THR A 245 3.10 -12.18 -15.28
C THR A 245 2.13 -13.18 -14.65
N HIS A 246 1.31 -12.72 -13.69
CA HIS A 246 0.21 -13.53 -13.11
C HIS A 246 -0.84 -13.94 -14.13
N TYR A 247 -1.01 -13.19 -15.23
CA TYR A 247 -2.08 -13.45 -16.21
C TYR A 247 -1.68 -14.41 -17.34
N VAL A 248 -0.63 -15.19 -17.13
CA VAL A 248 -0.20 -16.19 -18.12
C VAL A 248 -1.26 -17.29 -18.27
N MET A 249 -1.52 -17.73 -19.50
CA MET A 249 -2.54 -18.75 -19.78
C MET A 249 -2.09 -19.73 -20.86
N SER A 250 -2.58 -20.96 -20.73
CA SER A 250 -2.34 -22.01 -21.72
C SER A 250 -3.12 -21.75 -23.03
N LYS A 251 -2.60 -22.23 -24.17
CA LYS A 251 -3.31 -22.18 -25.46
C LYS A 251 -4.71 -22.82 -25.42
N PRO A 252 -4.92 -23.98 -24.76
CA PRO A 252 -6.27 -24.54 -24.55
C PRO A 252 -7.22 -23.58 -23.82
N THR A 253 -6.73 -22.90 -22.77
CA THR A 253 -7.52 -21.92 -22.02
C THR A 253 -7.98 -20.77 -22.90
N ILE A 254 -7.07 -20.20 -23.71
CA ILE A 254 -7.38 -19.10 -24.64
C ILE A 254 -8.44 -19.53 -25.66
N LYS A 255 -8.32 -20.72 -26.26
CA LYS A 255 -9.30 -21.25 -27.21
C LYS A 255 -10.69 -21.40 -26.59
N ARG A 256 -10.76 -21.92 -25.36
CA ARG A 256 -12.02 -22.04 -24.61
C ARG A 256 -12.63 -20.66 -24.35
N ALA A 257 -11.84 -19.71 -23.86
CA ALA A 257 -12.30 -18.37 -23.53
C ALA A 257 -12.85 -17.63 -24.76
N ILE A 258 -12.16 -17.68 -25.91
CA ILE A 258 -12.65 -17.09 -27.17
C ILE A 258 -14.05 -17.63 -27.52
N LYS A 259 -14.25 -18.95 -27.38
CA LYS A 259 -15.55 -19.59 -27.66
C LYS A 259 -16.64 -19.06 -26.74
N THR A 260 -16.39 -19.06 -25.42
CA THR A 260 -17.41 -18.67 -24.43
C THR A 260 -17.71 -17.17 -24.44
N ILE A 261 -16.73 -16.32 -24.77
CA ILE A 261 -16.93 -14.88 -24.98
C ILE A 261 -17.86 -14.64 -26.17
N ARG A 262 -17.65 -15.36 -27.28
CA ARG A 262 -18.51 -15.25 -28.46
C ARG A 262 -19.94 -15.72 -28.16
N GLU A 263 -20.09 -16.83 -27.45
CA GLU A 263 -21.40 -17.34 -27.01
C GLU A 263 -22.16 -16.31 -26.14
N GLU A 264 -21.46 -15.60 -25.24
CA GLU A 264 -22.08 -14.54 -24.44
C GLU A 264 -22.47 -13.32 -25.28
N LEU A 265 -21.64 -12.93 -26.26
CA LEU A 265 -21.98 -11.86 -27.19
C LEU A 265 -23.23 -12.19 -28.01
N GLU A 266 -23.28 -13.40 -28.59
CA GLU A 266 -24.41 -13.90 -29.39
C GLU A 266 -25.72 -13.97 -28.58
N TRP A 267 -25.63 -14.13 -27.26
CA TRP A 267 -26.79 -14.09 -26.36
C TRP A 267 -27.18 -12.68 -25.94
N TRP A 268 -26.21 -11.80 -25.64
CA TRP A 268 -26.49 -10.49 -25.06
C TRP A 268 -26.83 -9.42 -26.10
N GLU A 269 -26.21 -9.45 -27.29
CA GLU A 269 -26.47 -8.50 -28.36
C GLU A 269 -27.95 -8.49 -28.80
N PRO A 270 -28.61 -9.64 -29.07
CA PRO A 270 -30.03 -9.65 -29.42
C PRO A 270 -30.93 -9.06 -28.34
N LYS A 271 -30.55 -9.19 -27.06
CA LYS A 271 -31.30 -8.62 -25.95
C LYS A 271 -31.24 -7.09 -25.96
N LEU A 272 -30.07 -6.51 -26.21
CA LEU A 272 -29.94 -5.05 -26.39
C LEU A 272 -30.78 -4.54 -27.57
N ILE A 273 -30.78 -5.28 -28.69
CA ILE A 273 -31.59 -4.94 -29.87
C ILE A 273 -33.09 -4.99 -29.53
N GLN A 274 -33.55 -6.01 -28.80
CA GLN A 274 -34.95 -6.13 -28.35
C GLN A 274 -35.38 -5.01 -27.41
N GLU A 275 -34.45 -4.49 -26.59
CA GLU A 275 -34.66 -3.34 -25.71
C GLU A 275 -34.60 -1.98 -26.44
N GLY A 276 -34.37 -1.98 -27.77
CA GLY A 276 -34.25 -0.76 -28.58
C GLY A 276 -32.88 -0.07 -28.50
N LYS A 277 -31.89 -0.71 -27.86
CA LYS A 277 -30.54 -0.19 -27.64
C LYS A 277 -29.59 -0.55 -28.80
N LEU A 278 -29.90 -0.02 -29.99
CA LEU A 278 -29.20 -0.37 -31.23
C LEU A 278 -27.74 0.11 -31.25
N ILE A 279 -27.48 1.30 -30.70
CA ILE A 279 -26.13 1.89 -30.66
C ILE A 279 -25.24 1.10 -29.70
N GLU A 280 -25.77 0.74 -28.54
CA GLU A 280 -25.10 -0.07 -27.53
C GLU A 280 -24.78 -1.47 -28.07
N ALA A 281 -25.73 -2.10 -28.77
CA ALA A 281 -25.52 -3.40 -29.42
C ALA A 281 -24.38 -3.34 -30.46
N GLN A 282 -24.42 -2.35 -31.36
CA GLN A 282 -23.38 -2.16 -32.38
C GLN A 282 -22.01 -1.89 -31.75
N ARG A 283 -21.95 -1.01 -30.73
CA ARG A 283 -20.73 -0.69 -29.98
C ARG A 283 -20.13 -1.93 -29.32
N LEU A 284 -20.96 -2.70 -28.63
CA LEU A 284 -20.55 -3.92 -27.95
C LEU A 284 -19.97 -4.94 -28.93
N HIS A 285 -20.67 -5.15 -30.05
CA HIS A 285 -20.26 -6.10 -31.08
C HIS A 285 -18.88 -5.74 -31.65
N GLN A 286 -18.71 -4.49 -32.11
CA GLN A 286 -17.45 -4.03 -32.69
C GLN A 286 -16.27 -4.19 -31.73
N ARG A 287 -16.44 -3.75 -30.48
CA ARG A 287 -15.38 -3.82 -29.47
C ARG A 287 -15.05 -5.28 -29.10
N THR A 288 -16.07 -6.10 -28.86
CA THR A 288 -15.86 -7.50 -28.47
C THR A 288 -15.20 -8.31 -29.58
N MET A 289 -15.59 -8.10 -30.84
CA MET A 289 -14.98 -8.80 -31.97
C MET A 289 -13.51 -8.39 -32.19
N TYR A 290 -13.19 -7.10 -32.03
CA TYR A 290 -11.81 -6.62 -32.05
C TYR A 290 -10.97 -7.25 -30.93
N ASP A 291 -11.49 -7.27 -29.70
CA ASP A 291 -10.80 -7.88 -28.55
C ASP A 291 -10.58 -9.40 -28.78
N LEU A 292 -11.55 -10.11 -29.37
CA LEU A 292 -11.43 -11.52 -29.74
C LEU A 292 -10.37 -11.79 -30.81
N GLU A 293 -10.25 -10.93 -31.82
CA GLU A 293 -9.20 -11.03 -32.84
C GLU A 293 -7.81 -10.84 -32.22
N MET A 294 -7.65 -9.82 -31.36
CA MET A 294 -6.41 -9.56 -30.64
C MET A 294 -6.00 -10.74 -29.74
N ILE A 295 -6.95 -11.29 -28.96
CA ILE A 295 -6.69 -12.47 -28.11
C ILE A 295 -6.29 -13.68 -28.95
N LYS A 296 -6.87 -13.86 -30.14
CA LYS A 296 -6.57 -15.00 -31.02
C LYS A 296 -5.18 -14.92 -31.64
N GLU A 297 -4.78 -13.75 -32.14
CA GLU A 297 -3.51 -13.56 -32.85
C GLU A 297 -2.34 -13.32 -31.88
N MET A 298 -2.54 -12.50 -30.85
CA MET A 298 -1.48 -12.08 -29.93
C MET A 298 -1.51 -12.80 -28.57
N GLY A 299 -2.59 -13.53 -28.26
CA GLY A 299 -2.78 -14.13 -26.92
C GLY A 299 -3.20 -13.13 -25.84
N PHE A 300 -3.33 -11.84 -26.18
CA PHE A 300 -3.63 -10.75 -25.27
C PHE A 300 -4.41 -9.61 -25.96
N CYS A 301 -5.19 -8.84 -25.21
CA CYS A 301 -5.80 -7.58 -25.65
C CYS A 301 -5.77 -6.53 -24.52
N ARG A 302 -5.87 -5.24 -24.87
CA ARG A 302 -5.96 -4.17 -23.87
C ARG A 302 -7.27 -4.31 -23.09
N GLY A 303 -7.18 -4.46 -21.77
CA GLY A 303 -8.37 -4.68 -20.94
C GLY A 303 -8.80 -6.14 -20.86
N ILE A 304 -7.89 -7.10 -21.14
CA ILE A 304 -8.15 -8.55 -21.07
C ILE A 304 -8.76 -8.99 -19.73
N GLU A 305 -8.50 -8.25 -18.64
CA GLU A 305 -9.06 -8.52 -17.32
C GLU A 305 -10.59 -8.53 -17.34
N ASN A 306 -11.26 -7.80 -18.24
CA ASN A 306 -12.71 -7.81 -18.38
C ASN A 306 -13.28 -9.16 -18.84
N TYR A 307 -12.42 -10.05 -19.33
CA TYR A 307 -12.75 -11.42 -19.70
C TYR A 307 -12.31 -12.45 -18.66
N SER A 308 -11.89 -12.03 -17.46
CA SER A 308 -11.30 -12.92 -16.43
C SER A 308 -12.17 -14.13 -16.08
N ARG A 309 -13.50 -14.00 -16.05
CA ARG A 309 -14.40 -15.15 -15.85
C ARG A 309 -14.24 -16.19 -16.96
N HIS A 310 -14.27 -15.78 -18.22
CA HIS A 310 -14.11 -16.69 -19.36
C HIS A 310 -12.75 -17.36 -19.36
N LEU A 311 -11.72 -16.58 -19.05
CA LEU A 311 -10.34 -17.03 -18.97
C LEU A 311 -10.13 -18.05 -17.85
N THR A 312 -10.70 -17.82 -16.66
CA THR A 312 -10.64 -18.78 -15.54
C THR A 312 -11.58 -19.96 -15.71
N GLY A 313 -12.69 -19.78 -16.44
CA GLY A 313 -13.74 -20.80 -16.60
C GLY A 313 -14.63 -20.98 -15.37
N LYS A 314 -14.66 -19.99 -14.47
CA LYS A 314 -15.57 -19.99 -13.33
C LYS A 314 -17.01 -19.67 -13.75
N GLU A 315 -17.94 -20.08 -12.90
CA GLU A 315 -19.37 -19.80 -13.06
C GLU A 315 -19.67 -18.29 -12.98
N PRO A 316 -20.71 -17.78 -13.69
CA PRO A 316 -21.16 -16.40 -13.58
C PRO A 316 -21.39 -15.95 -12.13
N GLY A 317 -21.01 -14.72 -11.81
CA GLY A 317 -21.04 -14.18 -10.46
C GLY A 317 -19.82 -14.53 -9.60
N SER A 318 -18.97 -15.48 -10.00
CA SER A 318 -17.77 -15.83 -9.25
C SER A 318 -16.65 -14.80 -9.44
N PRO A 319 -15.96 -14.37 -8.37
CA PRO A 319 -14.83 -13.46 -8.52
C PRO A 319 -13.60 -14.19 -9.11
N PRO A 320 -12.69 -13.45 -9.75
CA PRO A 320 -11.37 -13.97 -10.08
C PRO A 320 -10.64 -14.44 -8.81
N PRO A 321 -9.66 -15.35 -8.95
CA PRO A 321 -8.72 -15.64 -7.88
C PRO A 321 -8.06 -14.35 -7.35
N THR A 322 -7.73 -14.28 -6.07
CA THR A 322 -7.07 -13.13 -5.44
C THR A 322 -5.85 -13.58 -4.65
N LEU A 323 -5.12 -12.66 -4.01
CA LEU A 323 -4.00 -13.03 -3.14
C LEU A 323 -4.44 -13.99 -2.02
N LEU A 324 -5.69 -13.88 -1.55
CA LEU A 324 -6.21 -14.75 -0.50
C LEU A 324 -6.25 -16.22 -0.93
N ASP A 325 -6.41 -16.50 -2.23
CA ASP A 325 -6.42 -17.87 -2.76
C ASP A 325 -4.99 -18.46 -2.86
N TYR A 326 -3.95 -17.64 -2.67
CA TYR A 326 -2.53 -18.06 -2.61
C TYR A 326 -2.06 -18.36 -1.17
N LEU A 327 -2.87 -18.00 -0.18
CA LEU A 327 -2.49 -18.15 1.23
C LEU A 327 -2.62 -19.60 1.69
N GLN A 328 -1.71 -19.99 2.58
CA GLN A 328 -1.79 -21.28 3.28
C GLN A 328 -2.98 -21.27 4.24
N ARG A 329 -3.58 -22.44 4.49
CA ARG A 329 -4.83 -22.55 5.28
C ARG A 329 -4.73 -21.98 6.69
N ASP A 330 -3.55 -22.04 7.29
CA ASP A 330 -3.27 -21.56 8.64
C ASP A 330 -2.66 -20.14 8.65
N THR A 331 -2.73 -19.39 7.56
CA THR A 331 -2.28 -17.99 7.54
C THR A 331 -3.06 -17.15 8.55
N ILE A 332 -2.35 -16.33 9.31
CA ILE A 332 -2.96 -15.31 10.20
C ILE A 332 -3.19 -14.05 9.37
N VAL A 333 -4.38 -13.45 9.47
CA VAL A 333 -4.67 -12.16 8.84
C VAL A 333 -4.66 -11.08 9.90
N VAL A 334 -3.80 -10.08 9.75
CA VAL A 334 -3.78 -8.90 10.61
C VAL A 334 -4.39 -7.75 9.83
N ILE A 335 -5.42 -7.11 10.37
CA ILE A 335 -6.04 -5.92 9.76
C ILE A 335 -5.64 -4.71 10.60
N ASP A 336 -4.68 -3.95 10.10
CA ASP A 336 -4.20 -2.73 10.75
C ASP A 336 -5.14 -1.56 10.52
N GLU A 337 -5.27 -0.70 11.52
CA GLU A 337 -6.29 0.36 11.59
C GLU A 337 -7.67 -0.15 11.14
N SER A 338 -8.12 -1.25 11.75
CA SER A 338 -9.31 -2.03 11.32
C SER A 338 -10.56 -1.19 11.10
N HIS A 339 -10.74 -0.15 11.91
CA HIS A 339 -11.86 0.77 11.84
C HIS A 339 -11.94 1.56 10.52
N GLN A 340 -10.84 1.70 9.77
CA GLN A 340 -10.82 2.21 8.37
C GLN A 340 -10.74 1.07 7.36
N THR A 341 -9.86 0.09 7.60
CA THR A 341 -9.54 -0.96 6.63
C THR A 341 -10.75 -1.85 6.36
N VAL A 342 -11.52 -2.23 7.37
CA VAL A 342 -12.74 -3.05 7.21
C VAL A 342 -13.81 -2.35 6.36
N PRO A 343 -14.21 -1.10 6.65
CA PRO A 343 -15.12 -0.35 5.76
C PRO A 343 -14.59 -0.21 4.33
N GLN A 344 -13.28 0.02 4.14
CA GLN A 344 -12.69 0.15 2.82
C GLN A 344 -12.79 -1.16 2.02
N VAL A 345 -12.39 -2.29 2.61
CA VAL A 345 -12.53 -3.64 2.02
C VAL A 345 -13.99 -3.88 1.58
N ARG A 346 -14.97 -3.50 2.42
CA ARG A 346 -16.39 -3.62 2.10
C ARG A 346 -16.82 -2.69 0.94
N GLY A 347 -16.25 -1.49 0.85
CA GLY A 347 -16.59 -0.48 -0.14
C GLY A 347 -16.13 -0.81 -1.56
N MET A 348 -15.01 -1.52 -1.72
CA MET A 348 -14.37 -1.75 -3.02
C MET A 348 -15.31 -2.42 -4.05
N PHE A 349 -16.06 -3.45 -3.63
CA PHE A 349 -17.01 -4.15 -4.49
C PHE A 349 -18.13 -3.23 -4.99
N ASN A 350 -18.73 -2.43 -4.10
CA ASN A 350 -19.87 -1.59 -4.47
C ASN A 350 -19.47 -0.49 -5.47
N GLY A 351 -18.30 0.11 -5.27
CA GLY A 351 -17.75 1.09 -6.21
C GLY A 351 -17.47 0.49 -7.59
N ASP A 352 -16.85 -0.69 -7.64
CA ASP A 352 -16.55 -1.38 -8.90
C ASP A 352 -17.83 -1.79 -9.65
N GLN A 353 -18.79 -2.39 -8.95
CA GLN A 353 -20.06 -2.82 -9.53
C GLN A 353 -20.87 -1.65 -10.09
N SER A 354 -20.91 -0.51 -9.39
CA SER A 354 -21.62 0.69 -9.86
C SER A 354 -21.04 1.19 -11.18
N ARG A 355 -19.70 1.35 -11.24
CA ARG A 355 -18.98 1.78 -12.44
C ARG A 355 -19.18 0.82 -13.62
N LYS A 356 -19.05 -0.49 -13.39
CA LYS A 356 -19.14 -1.50 -14.44
C LYS A 356 -20.56 -1.73 -14.95
N ARG A 357 -21.56 -1.60 -14.07
CA ARG A 357 -22.96 -1.68 -14.49
C ARG A 357 -23.26 -0.65 -15.58
N THR A 358 -22.82 0.59 -15.40
CA THR A 358 -22.97 1.64 -16.41
C THR A 358 -22.28 1.26 -17.73
N LEU A 359 -21.07 0.69 -17.69
CA LEU A 359 -20.39 0.23 -18.91
C LEU A 359 -21.17 -0.88 -19.65
N VAL A 360 -21.76 -1.82 -18.91
CA VAL A 360 -22.56 -2.92 -19.49
C VAL A 360 -23.89 -2.41 -20.05
N GLU A 361 -24.59 -1.55 -19.29
CA GLU A 361 -25.87 -0.98 -19.68
C GLU A 361 -25.80 -0.19 -20.99
N TYR A 362 -24.67 0.50 -21.22
CA TYR A 362 -24.40 1.29 -22.41
C TYR A 362 -23.51 0.57 -23.45
N GLY A 363 -23.39 -0.76 -23.37
CA GLY A 363 -22.76 -1.57 -24.43
C GLY A 363 -21.26 -1.36 -24.63
N PHE A 364 -20.53 -0.87 -23.61
CA PHE A 364 -19.06 -0.80 -23.65
C PHE A 364 -18.40 -2.13 -23.29
N ARG A 365 -19.07 -2.95 -22.47
CA ARG A 365 -18.56 -4.25 -22.00
C ARG A 365 -19.66 -5.31 -21.92
N LEU A 366 -19.27 -6.58 -22.04
CA LEU A 366 -20.15 -7.73 -21.80
C LEU A 366 -20.53 -7.83 -20.31
N PRO A 367 -21.66 -8.49 -19.97
CA PRO A 367 -22.04 -8.74 -18.58
C PRO A 367 -20.94 -9.42 -17.76
N SER A 368 -20.15 -10.32 -18.36
CA SER A 368 -18.98 -10.95 -17.72
C SER A 368 -17.96 -9.97 -17.14
N ALA A 369 -17.89 -8.74 -17.64
CA ALA A 369 -16.95 -7.76 -17.12
C ALA A 369 -17.22 -7.42 -15.66
N MET A 370 -18.48 -7.54 -15.21
CA MET A 370 -18.87 -7.37 -13.80
C MET A 370 -18.37 -8.51 -12.91
N ASP A 371 -18.02 -9.67 -13.49
CA ASP A 371 -17.41 -10.78 -12.74
C ASP A 371 -15.91 -10.54 -12.49
N ASN A 372 -15.26 -9.65 -13.25
CA ASN A 372 -13.90 -9.19 -12.99
C ASN A 372 -13.85 -8.15 -11.86
N ARG A 373 -14.16 -8.54 -10.64
CA ARG A 373 -14.39 -7.60 -9.53
C ARG A 373 -13.54 -7.96 -8.32
N PRO A 374 -13.31 -7.03 -7.38
CA PRO A 374 -12.82 -7.41 -6.07
C PRO A 374 -13.81 -8.33 -5.35
N LEU A 375 -13.33 -9.03 -4.32
CA LEU A 375 -14.19 -9.80 -3.44
C LEU A 375 -15.25 -8.88 -2.81
N ASN A 376 -16.48 -9.37 -2.72
CA ASN A 376 -17.43 -8.77 -1.78
C ASN A 376 -17.04 -9.15 -0.34
N PHE A 377 -17.64 -8.47 0.63
CA PHE A 377 -17.24 -8.63 2.03
C PHE A 377 -17.50 -10.05 2.57
N ALA A 378 -18.60 -10.69 2.16
CA ALA A 378 -18.91 -12.07 2.57
C ALA A 378 -17.95 -13.10 1.96
N GLU A 379 -17.47 -12.85 0.73
CA GLU A 379 -16.44 -13.66 0.07
C GLU A 379 -15.07 -13.51 0.71
N PHE A 380 -14.75 -12.31 1.21
CA PHE A 380 -13.56 -12.05 2.01
C PHE A 380 -13.63 -12.83 3.35
N GLU A 381 -14.73 -12.69 4.09
CA GLU A 381 -14.96 -13.39 5.37
C GLU A 381 -14.85 -14.92 5.24
N LYS A 382 -15.28 -15.49 4.12
CA LYS A 382 -15.17 -16.93 3.87
C LYS A 382 -13.75 -17.42 3.59
N ARG A 383 -12.86 -16.54 3.13
CA ARG A 383 -11.47 -16.88 2.76
C ARG A 383 -10.48 -16.60 3.88
N VAL A 384 -10.79 -15.66 4.77
CA VAL A 384 -9.95 -15.40 5.93
C VAL A 384 -10.17 -16.45 7.01
N GLY A 385 -9.07 -16.96 7.58
CA GLY A 385 -9.07 -17.95 8.64
C GLY A 385 -9.21 -17.30 10.02
N GLN A 386 -8.06 -17.10 10.68
CA GLN A 386 -7.98 -16.36 11.95
C GLN A 386 -7.52 -14.93 11.71
N VAL A 387 -8.19 -13.97 12.35
CA VAL A 387 -8.01 -12.54 12.13
C VAL A 387 -7.67 -11.83 13.44
N ILE A 388 -6.66 -10.97 13.40
CA ILE A 388 -6.34 -10.01 14.46
C ILE A 388 -6.67 -8.61 13.94
N TYR A 389 -7.67 -7.96 14.51
CA TYR A 389 -8.00 -6.57 14.24
C TYR A 389 -7.17 -5.67 15.16
N VAL A 390 -6.40 -4.75 14.58
CA VAL A 390 -5.54 -3.82 15.32
C VAL A 390 -6.10 -2.41 15.16
N SER A 391 -6.49 -1.77 16.26
CA SER A 391 -7.04 -0.42 16.24
C SER A 391 -7.04 0.22 17.62
N ALA A 392 -6.79 1.54 17.69
CA ALA A 392 -6.99 2.31 18.92
C ALA A 392 -8.47 2.57 19.23
N THR A 393 -9.31 2.45 18.20
CA THR A 393 -10.75 2.70 18.22
C THR A 393 -11.45 1.64 17.38
N PRO A 394 -11.54 0.38 17.85
CA PRO A 394 -12.21 -0.70 17.12
C PRO A 394 -13.65 -0.31 16.73
N GLY A 395 -14.01 -0.52 15.48
CA GLY A 395 -15.36 -0.33 14.96
C GLY A 395 -16.34 -1.42 15.41
N PRO A 396 -17.65 -1.24 15.11
CA PRO A 396 -18.69 -2.18 15.56
C PRO A 396 -18.53 -3.60 15.01
N TYR A 397 -17.96 -3.74 13.81
CA TYR A 397 -17.83 -5.03 13.14
C TYR A 397 -16.87 -5.96 13.91
N GLU A 398 -15.65 -5.48 14.17
CA GLU A 398 -14.63 -6.26 14.85
C GLU A 398 -15.02 -6.58 16.30
N LEU A 399 -15.65 -5.65 17.03
CA LEU A 399 -16.17 -5.91 18.37
C LEU A 399 -17.28 -6.96 18.36
N THR A 400 -18.18 -6.92 17.38
CA THR A 400 -19.24 -7.93 17.25
C THR A 400 -18.65 -9.31 16.95
N LYS A 401 -17.62 -9.37 16.09
CA LYS A 401 -16.96 -10.62 15.71
C LYS A 401 -16.18 -11.25 16.86
N ALA A 402 -15.55 -10.45 17.70
CA ALA A 402 -14.84 -10.92 18.89
C ALA A 402 -15.77 -11.10 20.11
N GLY A 403 -17.10 -11.08 19.95
CA GLY A 403 -18.05 -11.28 21.06
C GLY A 403 -18.04 -10.16 22.12
N GLY A 404 -17.51 -8.99 21.76
CA GLY A 404 -17.30 -7.86 22.67
C GLY A 404 -15.98 -7.91 23.44
N GLU A 405 -15.18 -8.96 23.29
CA GLU A 405 -13.88 -9.09 23.94
C GLU A 405 -12.78 -8.37 23.15
N PHE A 406 -11.86 -7.74 23.86
CA PHE A 406 -10.68 -7.11 23.29
C PHE A 406 -9.51 -7.20 24.25
N ILE A 407 -8.31 -7.19 23.68
CA ILE A 407 -7.03 -7.23 24.38
C ILE A 407 -6.49 -5.81 24.39
N GLU A 408 -6.37 -5.21 25.57
CA GLU A 408 -5.89 -3.83 25.71
C GLU A 408 -4.35 -3.76 25.64
N GLN A 409 -3.85 -2.75 24.92
CA GLN A 409 -2.46 -2.35 24.90
C GLN A 409 -2.35 -0.82 24.94
N ILE A 410 -2.50 -0.28 26.14
CA ILE A 410 -2.59 1.14 26.48
C ILE A 410 -1.33 1.69 27.18
N ILE A 411 -0.40 0.85 27.62
CA ILE A 411 0.85 1.30 28.25
C ILE A 411 1.92 1.54 27.17
N ARG A 412 2.50 2.74 27.15
CA ARG A 412 3.61 3.06 26.24
C ARG A 412 4.94 2.65 26.89
N PRO A 413 5.86 2.01 26.14
CA PRO A 413 7.19 1.65 26.66
C PRO A 413 7.97 2.83 27.28
N THR A 414 7.79 4.05 26.75
CA THR A 414 8.45 5.26 27.25
C THR A 414 7.76 5.93 28.43
N GLY A 415 6.67 5.34 28.95
CA GLY A 415 5.85 5.93 30.01
C GLY A 415 5.01 7.14 29.58
N LEU A 416 4.99 7.50 28.29
CA LEU A 416 4.14 8.59 27.81
C LEU A 416 2.65 8.29 28.06
N THR A 417 1.93 9.29 28.56
CA THR A 417 0.51 9.20 28.88
C THR A 417 -0.35 9.84 27.80
N ASP A 418 -1.61 9.44 27.70
CA ASP A 418 -2.64 10.14 26.92
C ASP A 418 -2.73 11.61 27.37
N PRO A 419 -3.03 12.56 26.47
CA PRO A 419 -2.93 13.99 26.77
C PRO A 419 -3.97 14.44 27.78
N GLU A 420 -3.70 15.55 28.46
CA GLU A 420 -4.74 16.24 29.23
C GLU A 420 -5.73 16.92 28.27
N VAL A 421 -7.03 16.77 28.54
CA VAL A 421 -8.10 17.34 27.71
C VAL A 421 -8.78 18.50 28.43
N GLU A 422 -8.85 19.67 27.79
CA GLU A 422 -9.57 20.83 28.28
C GLU A 422 -10.65 21.25 27.27
N VAL A 423 -11.85 21.58 27.76
CA VAL A 423 -12.94 22.11 26.93
C VAL A 423 -13.10 23.60 27.20
N ARG A 424 -13.03 24.42 26.15
CA ARG A 424 -13.17 25.89 26.21
C ARG A 424 -14.38 26.37 25.39
N PRO A 425 -15.00 27.51 25.74
CA PRO A 425 -16.11 28.08 24.97
C PRO A 425 -15.72 28.47 23.54
N VAL A 426 -16.66 28.48 22.61
CA VAL A 426 -16.42 28.93 21.21
C VAL A 426 -16.18 30.45 21.15
N LYS A 427 -16.76 31.19 22.10
CA LYS A 427 -16.58 32.65 22.18
C LYS A 427 -15.12 33.00 22.48
N GLY A 428 -14.48 33.71 21.57
CA GLY A 428 -13.07 34.11 21.69
C GLY A 428 -12.06 33.00 21.35
N GLN A 429 -12.52 31.87 20.77
CA GLN A 429 -11.67 30.71 20.49
C GLN A 429 -10.44 31.02 19.63
N ILE A 430 -10.54 31.96 18.69
CA ILE A 430 -9.44 32.28 17.77
C ILE A 430 -8.32 33.03 18.50
N ASP A 431 -8.67 33.99 19.35
CA ASP A 431 -7.71 34.75 20.16
C ASP A 431 -7.02 33.85 21.20
N ASP A 432 -7.81 32.99 21.87
CA ASP A 432 -7.31 32.00 22.82
C ASP A 432 -6.35 31.00 22.16
N LEU A 433 -6.73 30.47 20.98
CA LEU A 433 -5.88 29.55 20.22
C LEU A 433 -4.59 30.22 19.74
N LEU A 434 -4.67 31.49 19.34
CA LEU A 434 -3.52 32.28 18.90
C LEU A 434 -2.49 32.42 20.03
N GLU A 435 -2.94 32.71 21.25
CA GLU A 435 -2.08 32.78 22.44
C GLU A 435 -1.44 31.42 22.76
N GLU A 436 -2.22 30.34 22.77
CA GLU A 436 -1.70 28.99 22.99
C GLU A 436 -0.66 28.60 21.94
N CYS A 437 -0.88 28.95 20.67
CA CYS A 437 0.09 28.73 19.59
C CYS A 437 1.40 29.49 19.83
N ARG A 438 1.35 30.75 20.26
CA ARG A 438 2.55 31.54 20.60
C ARG A 438 3.32 30.93 21.76
N LEU A 439 2.61 30.52 22.83
CA LEU A 439 3.22 29.86 23.98
C LEU A 439 3.93 28.54 23.60
N ARG A 440 3.41 27.78 22.64
CA ARG A 440 4.07 26.57 22.12
C ARG A 440 5.27 26.89 21.24
N ALA A 441 5.17 27.90 20.38
CA ALA A 441 6.29 28.36 19.56
C ALA A 441 7.48 28.83 20.41
N GLU A 442 7.25 29.55 21.52
CA GLU A 442 8.29 29.97 22.48
C GLU A 442 9.04 28.79 23.10
N ARG A 443 8.39 27.63 23.22
CA ARG A 443 8.97 26.39 23.75
C ARG A 443 9.57 25.49 22.66
N ASN A 444 9.59 25.96 21.42
CA ASN A 444 9.94 25.17 20.23
C ASN A 444 9.11 23.87 20.11
N GLU A 445 7.84 23.93 20.48
CA GLU A 445 6.87 22.86 20.30
C GLU A 445 5.96 23.16 19.09
N ARG A 446 5.21 22.16 18.61
CA ARG A 446 4.31 22.27 17.45
C ARG A 446 2.85 22.12 17.85
N VAL A 447 1.98 22.73 17.04
CA VAL A 447 0.53 22.72 17.22
C VAL A 447 -0.17 22.15 16.00
N LEU A 448 -1.12 21.24 16.23
CA LEU A 448 -2.07 20.79 15.22
C LEU A 448 -3.44 21.40 15.50
N VAL A 449 -4.06 21.98 14.49
CA VAL A 449 -5.41 22.55 14.59
C VAL A 449 -6.32 21.82 13.60
N THR A 450 -7.45 21.29 14.08
CA THR A 450 -8.46 20.69 13.21
C THR A 450 -9.70 21.57 13.08
N THR A 451 -10.08 21.90 11.86
CA THR A 451 -11.31 22.63 11.50
C THR A 451 -12.34 21.70 10.86
N LEU A 452 -13.47 22.23 10.39
CA LEU A 452 -14.51 21.46 9.69
C LEU A 452 -14.49 21.63 8.16
N THR A 453 -13.91 22.71 7.64
CA THR A 453 -13.98 23.04 6.21
C THR A 453 -12.64 23.51 5.65
N LYS A 454 -12.43 23.34 4.34
CA LYS A 454 -11.23 23.80 3.63
C LYS A 454 -11.06 25.30 3.78
N LYS A 455 -12.13 26.03 3.47
CA LYS A 455 -12.20 27.48 3.62
C LYS A 455 -11.82 27.95 5.03
N MET A 456 -12.37 27.34 6.07
CA MET A 456 -12.01 27.72 7.45
C MET A 456 -10.54 27.41 7.78
N SER A 457 -9.95 26.36 7.20
CA SER A 457 -8.52 26.05 7.37
C SER A 457 -7.64 27.10 6.67
N GLU A 458 -8.04 27.52 5.47
CA GLU A 458 -7.36 28.57 4.68
C GLU A 458 -7.49 29.93 5.37
N ASP A 459 -8.72 30.37 5.70
CA ASP A 459 -9.02 31.64 6.36
C ASP A 459 -8.27 31.76 7.70
N LEU A 460 -8.23 30.69 8.51
CA LEU A 460 -7.50 30.68 9.79
C LEU A 460 -5.99 30.77 9.59
N THR A 461 -5.47 30.10 8.57
CA THR A 461 -4.04 30.12 8.24
C THR A 461 -3.62 31.50 7.76
N GLU A 462 -4.42 32.16 6.92
CA GLU A 462 -4.18 33.53 6.46
C GLU A 462 -4.17 34.51 7.64
N TYR A 463 -5.20 34.46 8.49
CA TYR A 463 -5.28 35.30 9.68
C TYR A 463 -4.08 35.11 10.62
N PHE A 464 -3.69 33.86 10.92
CA PHE A 464 -2.54 33.55 11.77
C PHE A 464 -1.23 34.04 11.16
N ALA A 465 -1.07 33.92 9.84
CA ALA A 465 0.10 34.44 9.14
C ALA A 465 0.20 35.97 9.20
N GLU A 466 -0.92 36.69 9.02
CA GLU A 466 -0.97 38.16 9.11
C GLU A 466 -0.55 38.69 10.50
N VAL A 467 -0.91 37.98 11.56
CA VAL A 467 -0.54 38.32 12.95
C VAL A 467 0.81 37.73 13.40
N GLY A 468 1.60 37.22 12.46
CA GLY A 468 3.00 36.84 12.64
C GLY A 468 3.25 35.41 13.13
N VAL A 469 2.27 34.51 13.09
CA VAL A 469 2.47 33.08 13.40
C VAL A 469 3.00 32.35 12.16
N ARG A 470 4.01 31.48 12.34
CA ARG A 470 4.48 30.60 11.28
C ARG A 470 3.51 29.43 11.13
N VAL A 471 2.65 29.48 10.13
CA VAL A 471 1.55 28.53 9.93
C VAL A 471 1.45 28.05 8.48
N ARG A 472 0.97 26.81 8.31
CA ARG A 472 0.58 26.22 7.02
C ARG A 472 -0.75 25.46 7.19
N TYR A 473 -1.47 25.27 6.08
CA TYR A 473 -2.65 24.42 6.06
C TYR A 473 -2.38 23.07 5.38
N LEU A 474 -3.21 22.08 5.69
CA LEU A 474 -3.24 20.77 5.05
C LEU A 474 -4.69 20.31 4.77
N HIS A 475 -5.04 20.18 3.49
CA HIS A 475 -6.34 19.69 3.04
C HIS A 475 -6.23 18.71 1.86
N SER A 476 -7.36 18.22 1.35
CA SER A 476 -7.40 17.14 0.34
C SER A 476 -6.79 17.48 -1.01
N ASP A 477 -6.71 18.76 -1.37
CA ASP A 477 -6.28 19.17 -2.73
C ASP A 477 -4.76 19.38 -2.81
N ILE A 478 -4.06 19.29 -1.67
CA ILE A 478 -2.60 19.29 -1.64
C ILE A 478 -2.11 17.93 -2.13
N GLU A 479 -1.24 17.96 -3.13
CA GLU A 479 -0.62 16.76 -3.68
C GLU A 479 0.18 15.99 -2.63
N THR A 480 0.26 14.67 -2.78
CA THR A 480 0.91 13.78 -1.80
C THR A 480 2.36 14.20 -1.50
N LEU A 481 3.14 14.62 -2.51
CA LEU A 481 4.53 15.04 -2.32
C LEU A 481 4.64 16.37 -1.55
N GLU A 482 3.78 17.34 -1.86
CA GLU A 482 3.75 18.61 -1.16
C GLU A 482 3.32 18.45 0.30
N ARG A 483 2.36 17.55 0.55
CA ARG A 483 1.95 17.16 1.91
C ARG A 483 3.12 16.62 2.73
N ILE A 484 3.96 15.75 2.17
CA ILE A 484 5.15 15.23 2.85
C ILE A 484 6.11 16.36 3.22
N LYS A 485 6.34 17.29 2.27
CA LYS A 485 7.18 18.47 2.49
C LYS A 485 6.65 19.29 3.67
N ILE A 486 5.36 19.64 3.65
CA ILE A 486 4.73 20.41 4.74
C ILE A 486 4.94 19.73 6.10
N LEU A 487 4.75 18.42 6.19
CA LEU A 487 4.90 17.68 7.45
C LEU A 487 6.35 17.62 7.93
N ARG A 488 7.30 17.44 7.01
CA ARG A 488 8.72 17.47 7.31
C ARG A 488 9.14 18.85 7.80
N ASP A 489 8.68 19.90 7.12
CA ASP A 489 8.99 21.30 7.43
C ASP A 489 8.39 21.70 8.81
N LEU A 490 7.24 21.13 9.20
CA LEU A 490 6.71 21.21 10.56
C LEU A 490 7.68 20.61 11.59
N ARG A 491 8.18 19.38 11.34
CA ARG A 491 9.15 18.72 12.23
C ARG A 491 10.46 19.50 12.34
N ARG A 492 10.97 20.03 11.22
CA ARG A 492 12.17 20.89 11.17
C ARG A 492 11.98 22.23 11.87
N GLY A 493 10.73 22.62 12.13
CA GLY A 493 10.42 23.91 12.75
C GLY A 493 10.54 25.09 11.79
N GLU A 494 10.38 24.86 10.49
CA GLU A 494 10.21 25.95 9.52
C GLU A 494 8.92 26.73 9.83
N PHE A 495 7.92 26.03 10.34
CA PHE A 495 6.71 26.61 10.90
C PHE A 495 6.24 25.85 12.15
N ASP A 496 5.37 26.47 12.95
CA ASP A 496 4.98 25.99 14.28
C ASP A 496 3.58 25.38 14.32
N VAL A 497 2.69 25.82 13.44
CA VAL A 497 1.26 25.48 13.46
C VAL A 497 0.82 24.86 12.13
N LEU A 498 0.17 23.69 12.19
CA LEU A 498 -0.46 23.05 11.04
C LEU A 498 -1.99 23.03 11.21
N VAL A 499 -2.70 23.69 10.30
CA VAL A 499 -4.18 23.71 10.30
C VAL A 499 -4.70 22.73 9.26
N GLY A 500 -5.61 21.84 9.61
CA GLY A 500 -6.23 20.95 8.63
C GLY A 500 -7.63 20.53 9.00
N ILE A 501 -8.25 19.69 8.17
CA ILE A 501 -9.60 19.18 8.42
C ILE A 501 -9.51 17.79 9.04
N ASN A 502 -8.83 16.88 8.34
CA ASN A 502 -8.65 15.50 8.74
C ASN A 502 -7.16 15.17 8.74
N LEU A 503 -6.47 15.61 9.79
CA LEU A 503 -5.07 15.32 10.06
C LEU A 503 -4.85 13.85 10.52
N LEU A 504 -5.89 13.01 10.44
CA LEU A 504 -5.85 11.61 10.89
C LEU A 504 -5.33 10.63 9.84
N ARG A 505 -5.24 11.03 8.56
CA ARG A 505 -5.02 10.10 7.44
C ARG A 505 -3.65 9.44 7.37
N GLU A 506 -2.61 10.06 7.93
CA GLU A 506 -1.24 9.78 7.46
C GLU A 506 -0.40 8.89 8.37
N GLY A 507 -0.96 8.29 9.43
CA GLY A 507 -0.15 7.44 10.33
C GLY A 507 1.04 8.20 10.96
N LEU A 508 0.97 9.53 11.03
CA LEU A 508 2.12 10.37 11.36
C LEU A 508 2.47 10.32 12.84
N ASP A 509 3.76 10.14 13.09
CA ASP A 509 4.36 10.19 14.41
C ASP A 509 5.13 11.50 14.56
N LEU A 510 4.52 12.50 15.20
CA LEU A 510 5.05 13.85 15.39
C LEU A 510 5.33 14.10 16.89
N PRO A 511 6.48 13.67 17.42
CA PRO A 511 6.82 13.88 18.83
C PRO A 511 6.99 15.35 19.21
N GLU A 512 7.20 16.22 18.22
CA GLU A 512 7.34 17.67 18.41
C GLU A 512 5.99 18.35 18.72
N VAL A 513 4.86 17.68 18.46
CA VAL A 513 3.52 18.21 18.73
C VAL A 513 3.17 18.06 20.22
N SER A 514 2.99 19.19 20.91
CA SER A 514 2.54 19.22 22.32
C SER A 514 1.10 19.70 22.48
N LEU A 515 0.49 20.28 21.45
CA LEU A 515 -0.88 20.76 21.49
C LEU A 515 -1.67 20.32 20.26
N VAL A 516 -2.86 19.80 20.51
CA VAL A 516 -3.89 19.58 19.48
C VAL A 516 -5.12 20.41 19.83
N ALA A 517 -5.53 21.28 18.92
CA ALA A 517 -6.73 22.09 19.06
C ALA A 517 -7.83 21.62 18.10
N ILE A 518 -9.02 21.35 18.64
CA ILE A 518 -10.19 20.91 17.89
C ILE A 518 -11.23 22.02 17.92
N LEU A 519 -11.33 22.77 16.82
CA LEU A 519 -12.37 23.78 16.65
C LEU A 519 -13.72 23.12 16.38
N ASP A 520 -14.81 23.76 16.84
CA ASP A 520 -16.17 23.27 16.65
C ASP A 520 -16.34 21.80 17.11
N ALA A 521 -15.81 21.48 18.29
CA ALA A 521 -15.79 20.11 18.82
C ALA A 521 -17.20 19.55 19.10
N ASP A 522 -18.20 20.43 19.25
CA ASP A 522 -19.60 20.08 19.47
C ASP A 522 -20.43 19.86 18.20
N LYS A 523 -19.84 20.02 17.01
CA LYS A 523 -20.51 19.75 15.73
C LYS A 523 -20.41 18.27 15.38
N GLU A 524 -21.41 17.51 15.81
CA GLU A 524 -21.47 16.08 15.50
C GLU A 524 -21.42 15.79 13.99
N GLY A 525 -20.78 14.67 13.65
CA GLY A 525 -20.52 14.25 12.29
C GLY A 525 -19.27 13.38 12.24
N PHE A 526 -18.85 12.98 11.04
CA PHE A 526 -17.69 12.11 10.86
C PHE A 526 -16.44 12.65 11.58
N LEU A 527 -16.12 13.93 11.39
CA LEU A 527 -14.92 14.58 11.94
C LEU A 527 -14.92 14.78 13.46
N ARG A 528 -16.08 14.64 14.12
CA ARG A 528 -16.27 14.81 15.57
C ARG A 528 -16.96 13.61 16.21
N SER A 529 -16.86 12.46 15.55
CA SER A 529 -17.26 11.18 16.15
C SER A 529 -16.34 10.83 17.32
N GLU A 530 -16.80 9.97 18.22
CA GLU A 530 -16.00 9.46 19.35
C GLU A 530 -14.61 8.96 18.89
N SER A 531 -14.58 8.13 17.84
CA SER A 531 -13.33 7.60 17.29
C SER A 531 -12.43 8.70 16.72
N SER A 532 -12.98 9.65 15.96
CA SER A 532 -12.20 10.76 15.40
C SER A 532 -11.65 11.69 16.47
N LEU A 533 -12.40 11.96 17.54
CA LEU A 533 -11.92 12.75 18.68
C LEU A 533 -10.78 12.04 19.40
N ILE A 534 -10.93 10.76 19.74
CA ILE A 534 -9.87 9.97 20.41
C ILE A 534 -8.59 9.98 19.56
N GLN A 535 -8.69 9.77 18.26
CA GLN A 535 -7.53 9.76 17.36
C GLN A 535 -6.88 11.12 17.22
N THR A 536 -7.68 12.19 17.15
CA THR A 536 -7.18 13.56 17.02
C THR A 536 -6.43 13.96 18.28
N MET A 537 -7.02 13.74 19.46
CA MET A 537 -6.37 13.97 20.75
C MET A 537 -5.09 13.14 20.89
N GLY A 538 -5.13 11.86 20.47
CA GLY A 538 -3.98 10.95 20.50
C GLY A 538 -2.74 11.43 19.75
N ARG A 539 -2.85 12.44 18.85
CA ARG A 539 -1.68 13.07 18.19
C ARG A 539 -0.78 13.84 19.17
N ALA A 540 -1.33 14.33 20.29
CA ALA A 540 -0.55 14.97 21.35
C ALA A 540 0.11 13.96 22.30
N ALA A 541 -0.23 12.67 22.23
CA ALA A 541 0.24 11.66 23.19
C ALA A 541 1.70 11.20 22.99
N ARG A 542 2.41 11.82 22.04
CA ARG A 542 3.83 11.54 21.74
C ARG A 542 4.80 12.49 22.45
N ASN A 543 4.26 13.48 23.14
CA ASN A 543 5.01 14.51 23.83
C ASN A 543 4.65 14.51 25.33
N VAL A 544 5.64 14.69 26.20
CA VAL A 544 5.43 14.77 27.66
C VAL A 544 4.50 15.92 28.06
N ASN A 545 4.49 17.01 27.30
CA ASN A 545 3.64 18.19 27.49
C ASN A 545 2.34 18.11 26.67
N GLY A 546 1.99 16.92 26.18
CA GLY A 546 0.83 16.69 25.32
C GLY A 546 -0.50 17.14 25.92
N ARG A 547 -1.20 18.02 25.21
CA ARG A 547 -2.51 18.55 25.59
C ARG A 547 -3.48 18.59 24.40
N ALA A 548 -4.77 18.41 24.68
CA ALA A 548 -5.86 18.59 23.74
C ALA A 548 -6.81 19.70 24.20
N LEU A 549 -7.08 20.69 23.33
CA LEU A 549 -8.05 21.76 23.54
C LEU A 549 -9.25 21.54 22.63
N LEU A 550 -10.44 21.42 23.21
CA LEU A 550 -11.70 21.25 22.48
C LEU A 550 -12.54 22.53 22.63
N TYR A 551 -12.76 23.26 21.54
CA TYR A 551 -13.61 24.44 21.55
C TYR A 551 -15.06 24.04 21.27
N ALA A 552 -15.93 24.21 22.25
CA ALA A 552 -17.32 23.77 22.22
C ALA A 552 -18.17 24.54 23.23
N ASP A 553 -19.42 24.83 22.86
CA ASP A 553 -20.40 25.42 23.79
C ASP A 553 -21.25 24.34 24.48
N ARG A 554 -21.29 23.12 23.92
CA ARG A 554 -22.04 21.99 24.46
C ARG A 554 -21.18 20.74 24.51
N SER A 555 -21.34 19.93 25.55
CA SER A 555 -20.73 18.60 25.63
C SER A 555 -21.63 17.57 24.95
N THR A 556 -21.28 17.16 23.73
CA THR A 556 -21.96 16.09 22.98
C THR A 556 -21.66 14.73 23.58
N ASP A 557 -22.46 13.70 23.25
CA ASP A 557 -22.22 12.37 23.77
C ASP A 557 -20.92 11.75 23.20
N SER A 558 -20.57 12.10 21.96
CA SER A 558 -19.29 11.74 21.35
C SER A 558 -18.11 12.34 22.13
N MET A 559 -18.20 13.61 22.55
CA MET A 559 -17.19 14.25 23.39
C MET A 559 -17.07 13.58 24.76
N LYS A 560 -18.20 13.32 25.45
CA LYS A 560 -18.18 12.70 26.78
C LYS A 560 -17.50 11.33 26.76
N ARG A 561 -17.82 10.49 25.78
CA ARG A 561 -17.20 9.17 25.64
C ARG A 561 -15.70 9.26 25.31
N ALA A 562 -15.34 10.14 24.37
CA ALA A 562 -13.94 10.33 23.99
C ALA A 562 -13.08 10.88 25.14
N ILE A 563 -13.56 11.89 25.87
CA ILE A 563 -12.88 12.46 27.04
C ILE A 563 -12.77 11.41 28.14
N GLY A 564 -13.88 10.74 28.49
CA GLY A 564 -13.88 9.71 29.53
C GLY A 564 -12.92 8.56 29.26
N GLU A 565 -12.81 8.11 28.01
CA GLU A 565 -11.85 7.07 27.63
C GLU A 565 -10.40 7.56 27.68
N THR A 566 -10.14 8.81 27.29
CA THR A 566 -8.80 9.43 27.38
C THR A 566 -8.36 9.56 28.84
N ASP A 567 -9.26 10.02 29.72
CA ASP A 567 -9.00 10.16 31.15
C ASP A 567 -8.77 8.80 31.82
N ARG A 568 -9.58 7.77 31.47
CA ARG A 568 -9.39 6.39 31.96
C ARG A 568 -8.00 5.87 31.61
N ARG A 569 -7.60 5.99 30.33
CA ARG A 569 -6.28 5.54 29.86
C ARG A 569 -5.16 6.28 30.57
N ARG A 570 -5.25 7.61 30.65
CA ARG A 570 -4.27 8.46 31.31
C ARG A 570 -4.08 8.06 32.77
N ALA A 571 -5.16 7.79 33.51
CA ALA A 571 -5.08 7.34 34.90
C ALA A 571 -4.33 6.01 35.04
N ILE A 572 -4.68 5.00 34.24
CA ILE A 572 -4.01 3.68 34.26
C ILE A 572 -2.52 3.81 33.93
N GLN A 573 -2.16 4.62 32.93
CA GLN A 573 -0.77 4.86 32.56
C GLN A 573 0.02 5.57 33.66
N GLN A 574 -0.58 6.56 34.34
CA GLN A 574 0.05 7.27 35.46
C GLN A 574 0.28 6.35 36.65
N ASP A 575 -0.68 5.49 36.97
CA ASP A 575 -0.56 4.53 38.06
C ASP A 575 0.53 3.49 37.74
N TYR A 576 0.54 2.94 36.52
CA TYR A 576 1.61 2.06 36.06
C TYR A 576 2.99 2.70 36.18
N ASN A 577 3.14 3.95 35.71
CA ASN A 577 4.39 4.69 35.81
C ASN A 577 4.85 4.87 37.26
N ARG A 578 3.92 5.18 38.17
CA ARG A 578 4.21 5.36 39.60
C ARG A 578 4.66 4.06 40.26
N GLU A 579 3.97 2.96 39.96
CA GLU A 579 4.28 1.63 40.50
C GLU A 579 5.64 1.12 40.02
N HIS A 580 6.03 1.45 38.78
CA HIS A 580 7.25 0.94 38.15
C HIS A 580 8.41 1.96 38.15
N GLY A 581 8.22 3.14 38.76
CA GLY A 581 9.24 4.20 38.82
C GLY A 581 9.63 4.77 37.45
N ILE A 582 8.71 4.78 36.49
CA ILE A 582 8.95 5.24 35.11
C ILE A 582 8.72 6.74 35.03
N THR A 583 9.71 7.48 34.53
CA THR A 583 9.55 8.89 34.19
C THR A 583 9.23 9.01 32.70
N PRO A 584 8.10 9.62 32.29
CA PRO A 584 7.73 9.76 30.89
C PRO A 584 8.79 10.49 30.06
N GLN A 585 9.14 9.94 28.89
CA GLN A 585 10.10 10.56 27.98
C GLN A 585 9.51 10.68 26.57
N THR A 586 9.64 11.89 25.99
CA THR A 586 9.32 12.15 24.58
C THR A 586 10.24 11.33 23.68
N ILE A 587 9.68 10.65 22.70
CA ILE A 587 10.45 9.84 21.74
C ILE A 587 11.20 10.77 20.79
N ILE A 588 12.52 10.63 20.70
CA ILE A 588 13.33 11.34 19.72
C ILE A 588 13.49 10.45 18.49
N LYS A 589 12.80 10.77 17.40
CA LYS A 589 12.99 10.13 16.08
C LYS A 589 13.76 11.05 15.16
N SER A 590 14.69 10.51 14.38
CA SER A 590 15.34 11.29 13.32
C SER A 590 14.30 11.86 12.35
N ILE A 591 14.53 13.09 11.92
CA ILE A 591 13.60 13.84 11.07
C ILE A 591 13.55 13.21 9.67
N ASP A 592 14.68 12.71 9.19
CA ASP A 592 14.85 12.26 7.81
C ASP A 592 14.56 10.75 7.56
N SER A 593 14.50 9.89 8.60
CA SER A 593 14.46 8.43 8.36
C SER A 593 13.07 7.79 8.22
N THR A 594 11.98 8.52 8.48
CA THR A 594 10.64 7.90 8.57
C THR A 594 9.68 8.36 7.48
N LEU A 595 9.75 9.63 7.09
CA LEU A 595 8.90 10.21 6.05
C LEU A 595 9.42 9.89 4.63
N VAL A 596 10.74 9.81 4.49
CA VAL A 596 11.42 9.59 3.21
C VAL A 596 11.36 8.10 2.85
N THR A 597 11.69 7.21 3.77
CA THR A 597 11.79 5.76 3.52
C THR A 597 10.45 5.07 3.23
N ALA A 598 9.32 5.56 3.77
CA ALA A 598 7.99 5.04 3.47
C ALA A 598 7.49 5.41 2.06
N TYR A 599 8.02 6.48 1.46
CA TYR A 599 7.63 6.98 0.14
C TYR A 599 8.70 6.76 -0.93
N GLU A 600 9.98 6.70 -0.57
CA GLU A 600 11.03 6.03 -1.35
C GLU A 600 10.64 4.58 -1.63
N ALA A 601 9.77 3.98 -0.81
CA ALA A 601 9.21 2.68 -1.11
C ALA A 601 8.17 2.66 -2.24
N ASP A 602 7.49 3.78 -2.50
CA ASP A 602 6.65 3.97 -3.70
C ASP A 602 7.51 4.42 -4.91
N TYR A 603 8.62 5.15 -4.68
CA TYR A 603 9.58 5.61 -5.69
C TYR A 603 10.97 5.00 -5.45
N PHE A 604 11.07 3.67 -5.47
CA PHE A 604 12.35 2.97 -5.22
C PHE A 604 13.30 3.20 -6.40
N LYS A 605 14.25 4.15 -6.24
CA LYS A 605 15.65 4.14 -6.75
C LYS A 605 16.31 5.52 -6.81
N VAL A 606 15.60 6.62 -6.58
CA VAL A 606 16.24 7.94 -6.54
C VAL A 606 16.23 8.43 -5.10
N PRO A 607 17.39 8.64 -4.45
CA PRO A 607 17.44 9.45 -3.25
C PRO A 607 16.82 10.79 -3.62
N LEU A 608 15.59 11.03 -3.18
CA LEU A 608 14.98 12.34 -3.30
C LEU A 608 15.73 13.20 -2.32
N ASP A 609 16.81 13.82 -2.80
CA ASP A 609 17.46 14.88 -2.08
C ASP A 609 16.44 15.99 -1.90
N LEU A 610 15.92 16.03 -0.69
CA LEU A 610 14.71 16.71 -0.30
C LEU A 610 14.92 18.23 -0.20
N GLU A 611 16.18 18.66 -0.17
CA GLU A 611 16.61 20.05 -0.31
C GLU A 611 16.50 20.54 -1.77
N ALA A 612 16.66 19.64 -2.74
CA ALA A 612 16.50 19.97 -4.14
C ALA A 612 15.03 20.07 -4.59
N PHE A 613 14.03 19.93 -3.70
CA PHE A 613 12.60 19.95 -4.08
C PHE A 613 12.15 21.23 -4.81
N GLU A 614 12.76 22.38 -4.51
CA GLU A 614 12.51 23.62 -5.27
C GLU A 614 12.89 23.50 -6.75
N GLU A 615 13.91 22.69 -7.03
CA GLU A 615 14.44 22.43 -8.37
C GLU A 615 13.49 21.56 -9.21
N TYR A 616 12.53 20.89 -8.57
CA TYR A 616 11.49 20.06 -9.22
C TYR A 616 10.13 20.78 -9.32
N SER A 617 10.07 22.08 -9.03
CA SER A 617 8.84 22.88 -9.21
C SER A 617 8.63 23.20 -10.70
N ARG A 618 7.36 23.35 -11.14
CA ARG A 618 7.00 23.69 -12.53
C ARG A 618 7.79 24.89 -13.07
N ASP A 619 8.08 25.86 -12.21
CA ASP A 619 8.73 27.11 -12.61
C ASP A 619 10.26 27.00 -12.73
N LYS A 620 10.89 25.99 -12.11
CA LYS A 620 12.35 25.81 -12.07
C LYS A 620 12.87 24.55 -12.77
N ILE A 621 11.99 23.62 -13.15
CA ILE A 621 12.37 22.30 -13.68
C ILE A 621 13.28 22.39 -14.92
N ASP A 622 12.99 23.29 -15.85
CA ASP A 622 13.79 23.50 -17.06
C ASP A 622 15.21 23.99 -16.74
N GLN A 623 15.34 24.86 -15.73
CA GLN A 623 16.63 25.39 -15.30
C GLN A 623 17.48 24.32 -14.60
N THR A 624 16.83 23.48 -13.80
CA THR A 624 17.45 22.35 -13.11
C THR A 624 17.97 21.30 -14.10
N ILE A 625 17.16 20.95 -15.11
CA ILE A 625 17.56 20.02 -16.17
C ILE A 625 18.81 20.56 -16.89
N ALA A 626 18.81 21.83 -17.26
CA ALA A 626 19.96 22.44 -17.92
C ALA A 626 21.22 22.43 -17.04
N ARG A 627 21.09 22.67 -15.73
CA ARG A 627 22.22 22.64 -14.79
C ARG A 627 22.78 21.23 -14.62
N LEU A 628 21.91 20.23 -14.39
CA LEU A 628 22.32 18.84 -14.21
C LEU A 628 22.92 18.25 -15.49
N GLU A 629 22.45 18.65 -16.67
CA GLU A 629 23.11 18.27 -17.94
C GLU A 629 24.54 18.81 -18.04
N ALA A 630 24.77 20.04 -17.60
CA ALA A 630 26.09 20.64 -17.58
C ALA A 630 27.01 19.92 -16.57
N GLU A 631 26.50 19.63 -15.36
CA GLU A 631 27.22 18.88 -14.33
C GLU A 631 27.54 17.45 -14.77
N MET A 632 26.60 16.75 -15.42
CA MET A 632 26.80 15.39 -15.94
C MET A 632 27.90 15.39 -17.01
N ARG A 633 27.85 16.34 -17.96
CA ARG A 633 28.88 16.48 -19.00
C ARG A 633 30.24 16.83 -18.40
N HIS A 634 30.27 17.60 -17.31
CA HIS A 634 31.50 17.91 -16.59
C HIS A 634 32.07 16.67 -15.88
N ALA A 635 31.25 15.93 -15.14
CA ALA A 635 31.64 14.68 -14.47
C ALA A 635 32.15 13.62 -15.46
N ALA A 636 31.49 13.48 -16.62
CA ALA A 636 31.95 12.60 -17.69
C ALA A 636 33.32 13.02 -18.26
N LYS A 637 33.57 14.33 -18.41
CA LYS A 637 34.89 14.86 -18.83
C LYS A 637 35.97 14.69 -17.77
N ALA A 638 35.60 14.73 -16.50
CA ALA A 638 36.50 14.52 -15.35
C ALA A 638 36.77 13.03 -15.07
N MET A 639 36.19 12.11 -15.86
CA MET A 639 36.26 10.65 -15.64
C MET A 639 35.63 10.20 -14.30
N GLU A 640 34.74 11.00 -13.73
CA GLU A 640 33.92 10.67 -12.55
C GLU A 640 32.66 9.91 -13.00
N PHE A 641 32.82 8.67 -13.48
CA PHE A 641 31.75 7.93 -14.15
C PHE A 641 30.58 7.55 -13.24
N GLU A 642 30.84 7.28 -11.95
CA GLU A 642 29.80 7.02 -10.95
C GLU A 642 28.89 8.24 -10.77
N ARG A 643 29.49 9.41 -10.58
CA ARG A 643 28.76 10.68 -10.48
C ARG A 643 28.02 11.05 -11.76
N ALA A 644 28.61 10.77 -12.92
CA ALA A 644 27.94 10.99 -14.20
C ALA A 644 26.73 10.06 -14.38
N ALA A 645 26.79 8.83 -13.89
CA ALA A 645 25.66 7.90 -13.89
C ALA A 645 24.55 8.37 -12.94
N GLU A 646 24.88 8.80 -11.73
CA GLU A 646 23.92 9.38 -10.78
C GLU A 646 23.20 10.60 -11.37
N LEU A 647 23.94 11.53 -11.99
CA LEU A 647 23.39 12.73 -12.62
C LEU A 647 22.51 12.39 -13.84
N ARG A 648 22.88 11.37 -14.62
CA ARG A 648 22.08 10.88 -15.76
C ARG A 648 20.74 10.31 -15.30
N ASP A 649 20.76 9.49 -14.26
CA ASP A 649 19.56 8.83 -13.74
C ASP A 649 18.61 9.88 -13.12
N ARG A 650 19.16 10.91 -12.46
CA ARG A 650 18.42 12.09 -11.97
C ARG A 650 17.81 12.92 -13.10
N LEU A 651 18.53 13.10 -14.22
CA LEU A 651 18.04 13.78 -15.43
C LEU A 651 16.88 13.03 -16.10
N LYS A 652 16.97 11.70 -16.19
CA LYS A 652 15.92 10.86 -16.77
C LYS A 652 14.61 11.04 -16.00
N TYR A 653 14.68 10.96 -14.67
CA TYR A 653 13.56 11.20 -13.77
C TYR A 653 12.95 12.60 -13.95
N LEU A 654 13.77 13.65 -14.01
CA LEU A 654 13.31 15.03 -14.18
C LEU A 654 12.58 15.26 -15.51
N ARG A 655 13.07 14.67 -16.60
CA ARG A 655 12.43 14.78 -17.93
C ARG A 655 11.10 14.02 -18.00
N GLU A 656 11.03 12.84 -17.39
CA GLU A 656 9.76 12.10 -17.26
C GLU A 656 8.73 12.89 -16.44
N ARG A 657 9.20 13.65 -15.44
CA ARG A 657 8.36 14.55 -14.63
C ARG A 657 7.94 15.83 -15.37
N GLU A 658 8.81 16.42 -16.19
CA GLU A 658 8.48 17.56 -17.07
C GLU A 658 7.32 17.20 -18.02
N LEU A 659 7.32 15.97 -18.55
CA LEU A 659 6.27 15.42 -19.41
C LEU A 659 4.92 15.22 -18.71
N THR A 660 4.92 14.93 -17.40
CA THR A 660 3.69 14.77 -16.60
C THR A 660 3.19 16.08 -15.99
N MET A 661 4.06 17.10 -15.93
CA MET A 661 3.72 18.45 -15.46
C MET A 661 3.25 19.40 -16.57
N ARG A 662 3.43 19.05 -17.85
CA ARG A 662 2.78 19.72 -18.98
C ARG A 662 1.40 19.16 -19.22
#